data_AF-R9P103-F1
#
_entry.id   AF-R9P103-F1
#
_cell.length_a   1.000
_cell.length_b   1.000
_cell.length_c   1.000
_cell.angle_alpha   90.00
_cell.angle_beta   90.00
_cell.angle_gamma   90.00
#
_symmetry.space_group_name_H-M   'P 1'
#
loop_
_entity.id
_entity.type
_entity.pdbx_description
1 polymer ?
#
loop_
_entity_poly.entity_id
_entity_poly.type
_entity_poly.pdbx_seq_one_letter_code
_entity_poly.pdbx_strand_id
1 'polypeptide(L)'
;MSGADPGPSRSGLANLASPTSQHSYIDTATPQVTNRINLVTYGQSTIKALIDPSLPVQDVIRQLCANAHLGVQEPPALFALRDDDNDELVDDANMAKKIEVGANFKLCSSPTIEAVEMVDKLGSHDDRTLKMATYTLQRLIRETPFTDEFITRGGVKELLNVIRGHSSGNTLAYALTSCQNLMEGFEYGWEIIDAAFVAKVVSLLVSQERINVCRPATAILKKLVVSGPQDSPKTGRVVTDGHGAATTSAPAVYRYGFEFVYNEFQRERLFLQTLVNRIGSSDTTLKLYSLSLINSLLRNVSDDLFESFTSELEKLNASKAVAWLMDSSRGDELNSSILEYQSNVVRAAHRRMRTVVTPTDKRHVHALSYIWLQARISDVVVANPAAHQNEAFSGEHRQSIGATTRYKWRRIGFASESAAKQFGRTGWLGLSCLEAFVRSDPDAYAKMIQEQLNRPEERRCMFAQASIEVTSILADHWNIESGSFTNSTTYLPFLLSFDKVHHLVLRFFLRMWNESGAAATDFPRVSALVRSQVSEVLGKQEETSRTWLELESAFLHSEYRTVRDRQMKELEVDQDYNSKASIRNLRGRIYRESYEFVRQQRIHCLLEGAWFRNVSGSSGGVLASGGRQRRESTSTVDTAVPAAVGRDAAGKGASAVYKPWRFYRLAPNKKLLYYCDSSERFPIRGGLDDLPERIDLSLVTELSHHSSAGETGGKSHGSDLVISLLQSPDKSLAEMQALNPSQFSEWTDGLNMLRGEDGVVSTRETANLIETLTEIGIKVKLLDLTGEQIELPTSVQPPPLPSTTDFFFAEL
;
A
#
# COMPACT_ATOMS: atom_id res chain seq x y z
N MET A 1 10.11 -45.08 20.34
CA MET A 1 11.09 -45.84 21.15
C MET A 1 12.41 -45.05 21.16
N SER A 2 13.37 -45.41 22.02
CA SER A 2 14.63 -44.68 22.27
C SER A 2 15.53 -44.51 21.03
N GLY A 3 16.50 -43.58 20.99
CA GLY A 3 16.90 -42.52 21.96
C GLY A 3 18.37 -42.08 21.78
N ALA A 4 18.83 -41.10 22.60
CA ALA A 4 20.21 -40.54 22.70
C ALA A 4 20.71 -39.76 21.45
N ASP A 5 21.60 -38.75 21.48
CA ASP A 5 22.28 -37.93 22.54
C ASP A 5 22.99 -36.71 21.83
N PRO A 6 23.74 -35.79 22.47
CA PRO A 6 23.49 -35.02 23.71
C PRO A 6 23.83 -33.50 23.60
N GLY A 7 23.46 -32.70 24.62
CA GLY A 7 24.23 -31.50 25.06
C GLY A 7 23.72 -30.08 24.71
N PRO A 8 23.40 -29.27 25.73
CA PRO A 8 23.92 -27.91 25.81
C PRO A 8 24.43 -27.51 27.23
N SER A 9 25.16 -26.39 27.33
CA SER A 9 25.93 -26.02 28.54
C SER A 9 25.33 -24.87 29.36
N ARG A 10 25.02 -25.16 30.64
CA ARG A 10 25.04 -24.27 31.83
C ARG A 10 24.18 -22.99 31.85
N SER A 11 23.64 -22.54 32.99
CA SER A 11 23.38 -23.22 34.29
C SER A 11 22.46 -22.34 35.13
N GLY A 12 21.38 -22.91 35.67
CA GLY A 12 20.42 -22.19 36.52
C GLY A 12 20.61 -22.39 38.02
N LEU A 13 19.80 -21.64 38.76
CA LEU A 13 19.55 -21.64 40.21
C LEU A 13 19.66 -23.01 40.92
N ALA A 14 20.14 -22.98 42.17
CA ALA A 14 19.99 -24.05 43.16
C ALA A 14 19.51 -23.46 44.51
N ASN A 15 18.90 -24.30 45.36
CA ASN A 15 18.18 -23.85 46.56
C ASN A 15 18.33 -24.88 47.72
N LEU A 16 18.06 -24.43 48.95
CA LEU A 16 17.80 -25.21 50.19
C LEU A 16 18.96 -25.96 50.93
N ALA A 17 19.25 -25.43 52.13
CA ALA A 17 19.25 -26.11 53.43
C ALA A 17 20.45 -26.96 53.96
N SER A 18 21.29 -26.29 54.79
CA SER A 18 21.65 -26.63 56.21
C SER A 18 22.29 -28.01 56.57
N PRO A 19 23.32 -28.04 57.45
CA PRO A 19 23.06 -27.98 58.91
C PRO A 19 24.11 -27.23 59.79
N THR A 20 23.73 -27.01 61.07
CA THR A 20 24.50 -26.82 62.34
C THR A 20 26.04 -26.66 62.33
N SER A 21 26.69 -25.88 63.23
CA SER A 21 26.23 -25.01 64.34
C SER A 21 27.44 -24.31 65.03
N GLN A 22 27.23 -23.14 65.68
CA GLN A 22 27.70 -22.75 67.04
C GLN A 22 27.47 -21.25 67.33
N HIS A 23 27.55 -20.85 68.61
CA HIS A 23 27.22 -19.48 69.07
C HIS A 23 28.34 -18.45 68.85
N SER A 24 27.95 -17.26 68.40
CA SER A 24 28.52 -15.98 68.87
C SER A 24 27.44 -14.89 68.81
N TYR A 25 27.44 -13.98 69.80
CA TYR A 25 26.63 -12.75 69.77
C TYR A 25 27.39 -11.68 69.00
N ILE A 26 26.76 -11.07 67.99
CA ILE A 26 27.21 -9.81 67.35
C ILE A 26 25.96 -8.99 67.03
N ASP A 27 25.94 -7.72 67.44
CA ASP A 27 24.84 -6.80 67.17
C ASP A 27 24.72 -6.43 65.68
N THR A 28 23.49 -6.23 65.22
CA THR A 28 23.19 -5.73 63.87
C THR A 28 23.43 -4.23 63.78
N ALA A 29 24.62 -3.83 63.34
CA ALA A 29 24.94 -2.42 63.07
C ALA A 29 24.23 -1.88 61.82
N THR A 30 23.74 -0.65 61.89
CA THR A 30 23.21 0.13 60.76
C THR A 30 24.33 0.55 59.80
N PRO A 31 24.02 0.81 58.50
CA PRO A 31 25.02 1.29 57.54
C PRO A 31 25.59 2.65 57.98
N GLN A 32 26.91 2.74 58.08
CA GLN A 32 27.59 3.99 58.44
C GLN A 32 27.64 4.93 57.24
N VAL A 33 26.92 6.06 57.35
CA VAL A 33 27.12 7.23 56.48
C VAL A 33 28.55 7.74 56.65
N THR A 34 29.31 7.81 55.56
CA THR A 34 30.69 8.32 55.60
C THR A 34 30.69 9.85 55.50
N ASN A 35 30.56 10.52 56.65
CA ASN A 35 30.59 11.98 56.74
C ASN A 35 31.94 12.54 56.23
N ARG A 36 31.96 12.98 54.98
CA ARG A 36 33.11 13.63 54.34
C ARG A 36 33.23 15.08 54.81
N ILE A 37 34.45 15.59 54.76
CA ILE A 37 34.75 17.00 54.99
C ILE A 37 34.66 17.71 53.64
N ASN A 38 33.64 18.53 53.48
CA ASN A 38 33.42 19.35 52.28
C ASN A 38 33.98 20.76 52.53
N LEU A 39 34.43 21.46 51.49
CA LEU A 39 34.71 22.89 51.60
C LEU A 39 33.40 23.67 51.41
N VAL A 40 33.20 24.71 52.22
CA VAL A 40 32.10 25.66 52.07
C VAL A 40 32.66 27.07 51.99
N THR A 41 32.39 27.77 50.89
CA THR A 41 32.88 29.13 50.61
C THR A 41 31.76 30.17 50.75
N TYR A 42 32.06 31.33 51.34
CA TYR A 42 31.21 32.52 51.36
C TYR A 42 32.08 33.79 51.22
N GLY A 43 31.86 34.57 50.16
CA GLY A 43 32.66 35.77 49.88
C GLY A 43 34.14 35.45 49.65
N GLN A 44 34.98 35.75 50.63
CA GLN A 44 36.43 35.40 50.65
C GLN A 44 36.79 34.37 51.73
N SER A 45 35.81 33.86 52.48
CA SER A 45 35.99 32.91 53.57
C SER A 45 35.67 31.49 53.09
N THR A 46 36.57 30.53 53.30
CA THR A 46 36.29 29.10 53.06
C THR A 46 36.53 28.31 54.33
N ILE A 47 35.54 27.52 54.74
CA ILE A 47 35.63 26.61 55.89
C ILE A 47 35.64 25.14 55.46
N LYS A 48 36.10 24.27 56.35
CA LYS A 48 35.89 22.83 56.28
C LYS A 48 34.65 22.48 57.09
N ALA A 49 33.60 22.01 56.43
CA ALA A 49 32.35 21.61 57.06
C ALA A 49 32.19 20.08 57.00
N LEU A 50 31.83 19.47 58.12
CA LEU A 50 31.38 18.09 58.17
C LEU A 50 29.85 18.13 58.12
N ILE A 51 29.29 17.94 56.92
CA ILE A 51 27.85 18.05 56.67
C ILE A 51 27.23 16.67 56.83
N ASP A 52 26.20 16.57 57.68
CA ASP A 52 25.40 15.36 57.83
C ASP A 52 24.34 15.30 56.69
N PRO A 53 24.41 14.30 55.79
CA PRO A 53 23.49 14.20 54.66
C PRO A 53 22.08 13.71 55.04
N SER A 54 21.82 13.40 56.32
CA SER A 54 20.49 13.03 56.82
C SER A 54 19.66 14.23 57.33
N LEU A 55 20.29 15.41 57.46
CA LEU A 55 19.60 16.64 57.82
C LEU A 55 19.01 17.34 56.58
N PRO A 56 17.92 18.10 56.71
CA PRO A 56 17.46 18.99 55.65
C PRO A 56 18.52 20.05 55.30
N VAL A 57 18.63 20.42 54.03
CA VAL A 57 19.52 21.49 53.53
C VAL A 57 19.29 22.80 54.30
N GLN A 58 18.05 23.08 54.68
CA GLN A 58 17.68 24.25 55.48
C GLN A 58 18.31 24.24 56.90
N ASP A 59 18.51 23.07 57.52
CA ASP A 59 19.22 22.95 58.80
C ASP A 59 20.74 22.99 58.63
N VAL A 60 21.26 22.45 57.52
CA VAL A 60 22.67 22.61 57.14
C VAL A 60 23.00 24.08 56.91
N ILE A 61 22.16 24.83 56.19
CA ILE A 61 22.32 26.29 56.00
C ILE A 61 22.26 27.03 57.34
N ARG A 62 21.34 26.68 58.25
CA ARG A 62 21.30 27.24 59.61
C ARG A 62 22.62 27.03 60.38
N GLN A 63 23.18 25.82 60.33
CA GLN A 63 24.46 25.50 60.97
C GLN A 63 25.64 26.23 60.34
N LEU A 64 25.68 26.34 59.01
CA LEU A 64 26.73 27.07 58.29
C LEU A 64 26.69 28.58 58.58
N CYS A 65 25.51 29.20 58.57
CA CYS A 65 25.36 30.62 58.89
C CYS A 65 25.71 30.93 60.36
N ALA A 66 25.49 29.98 61.28
CA ALA A 66 25.90 30.11 62.68
C ALA A 66 27.43 29.97 62.90
N ASN A 67 28.19 29.57 61.88
CA ASN A 67 29.63 29.42 61.98
C ASN A 67 30.35 30.77 61.79
N ALA A 68 30.87 31.32 62.90
CA ALA A 68 31.58 32.60 62.92
C ALA A 68 32.77 32.70 61.95
N HIS A 69 33.33 31.58 61.48
CA HIS A 69 34.43 31.57 60.49
C HIS A 69 33.97 31.82 59.05
N LEU A 70 32.68 31.68 58.72
CA LEU A 70 32.13 32.13 57.44
C LEU A 70 31.83 33.64 57.44
N GLY A 71 31.54 34.23 58.60
CA GLY A 71 31.31 35.68 58.74
C GLY A 71 29.92 36.16 58.29
N VAL A 72 28.95 35.25 58.15
CA VAL A 72 27.55 35.57 57.82
C VAL A 72 26.92 36.34 59.00
N GLN A 73 26.29 37.48 58.73
CA GLN A 73 25.55 38.28 59.73
C GLN A 73 24.04 38.36 59.45
N GLU A 74 23.60 37.85 58.30
CA GLU A 74 22.21 37.93 57.84
C GLU A 74 21.43 36.65 58.18
N PRO A 75 20.08 36.69 58.20
CA PRO A 75 19.27 35.51 58.55
C PRO A 75 19.51 34.32 57.61
N PRO A 76 19.63 33.07 58.12
CA PRO A 76 19.88 31.89 57.29
C PRO A 76 18.88 31.68 56.15
N ALA A 77 17.64 32.14 56.32
CA ALA A 77 16.58 32.06 55.31
C ALA A 77 16.83 32.93 54.05
N LEU A 78 17.80 33.87 54.09
CA LEU A 78 18.20 34.64 52.92
C LEU A 78 19.17 33.89 52.02
N PHE A 79 19.72 32.74 52.46
CA PHE A 79 20.76 32.00 51.76
C PHE A 79 20.28 30.67 51.18
N ALA A 80 20.99 30.21 50.15
CA ALA A 80 20.97 28.85 49.66
C ALA A 80 22.38 28.30 49.53
N LEU A 81 22.48 26.97 49.43
CA LEU A 81 23.72 26.27 49.15
C LEU A 81 23.74 25.94 47.65
N ARG A 82 24.81 26.31 46.95
CA ARG A 82 25.11 25.89 45.58
C ARG A 82 26.37 25.04 45.54
N ASP A 83 26.47 24.20 44.54
CA ASP A 83 27.70 23.52 44.16
C ASP A 83 28.75 24.56 43.69
N ASP A 84 29.98 24.45 44.18
CA ASP A 84 31.02 25.44 43.87
C ASP A 84 31.44 25.36 42.39
N ASP A 85 31.63 24.14 41.88
CA ASP A 85 32.15 23.84 40.53
C ASP A 85 31.11 24.04 39.42
N ASN A 86 29.86 23.61 39.61
CA ASN A 86 28.83 23.63 38.55
C ASN A 86 27.66 24.63 38.77
N ASP A 87 27.64 25.35 39.89
CA ASP A 87 26.64 26.40 40.22
C ASP A 87 25.18 25.90 40.41
N GLU A 88 24.99 24.58 40.44
CA GLU A 88 23.71 23.89 40.65
C GLU A 88 23.20 24.11 42.08
N LEU A 89 21.90 24.36 42.22
CA LEU A 89 21.23 24.52 43.51
C LEU A 89 21.24 23.19 44.28
N VAL A 90 21.65 23.22 45.55
CA VAL A 90 21.60 22.05 46.42
C VAL A 90 20.23 21.98 47.10
N ASP A 91 19.58 20.83 46.98
CA ASP A 91 18.28 20.53 47.57
C ASP A 91 18.31 19.21 48.36
N ASP A 92 17.25 18.92 49.10
CA ASP A 92 17.14 17.72 49.96
C ASP A 92 17.22 16.39 49.16
N ALA A 93 17.00 16.42 47.84
CA ALA A 93 17.09 15.25 46.97
C ALA A 93 18.50 15.02 46.40
N ASN A 94 19.29 16.08 46.21
CA ASN A 94 20.61 16.02 45.58
C ASN A 94 21.79 16.15 46.57
N MET A 95 21.58 16.72 47.77
CA MET A 95 22.65 17.00 48.74
C MET A 95 23.46 15.75 49.13
N ALA A 96 22.79 14.67 49.54
CA ALA A 96 23.47 13.45 50.00
C ALA A 96 24.44 12.89 48.94
N LYS A 97 23.99 12.84 47.68
CA LYS A 97 24.79 12.39 46.54
C LYS A 97 25.98 13.32 46.25
N LYS A 98 25.81 14.65 46.36
CA LYS A 98 26.92 15.60 46.20
C LYS A 98 27.96 15.44 47.31
N ILE A 99 27.55 15.18 48.55
CA ILE A 99 28.44 14.88 49.68
C ILE A 99 29.19 13.54 49.49
N GLU A 100 28.52 12.48 49.01
CA GLU A 100 29.16 11.20 48.69
C GLU A 100 30.24 11.31 47.60
N VAL A 101 30.00 12.13 46.58
CA VAL A 101 31.00 12.45 45.54
C VAL A 101 32.16 13.27 46.14
N GLY A 102 31.91 14.09 47.15
CA GLY A 102 32.87 15.00 47.77
C GLY A 102 32.91 16.37 47.08
N ALA A 103 31.75 16.85 46.62
CA ALA A 103 31.61 18.18 46.05
C ALA A 103 31.93 19.28 47.07
N ASN A 104 32.49 20.38 46.58
CA ASN A 104 32.59 21.62 47.36
C ASN A 104 31.33 22.47 47.15
N PHE A 105 31.01 23.30 48.13
CA PHE A 105 29.82 24.13 48.11
C PHE A 105 30.15 25.61 48.33
N LYS A 106 29.24 26.46 47.89
CA LYS A 106 29.24 27.90 48.19
C LYS A 106 27.89 28.31 48.76
N LEU A 107 27.94 29.16 49.78
CA LEU A 107 26.76 29.83 50.30
C LEU A 107 26.49 31.07 49.44
N CYS A 108 25.26 31.22 48.96
CA CYS A 108 24.85 32.29 48.05
C CYS A 108 23.48 32.83 48.45
N SER A 109 23.03 33.92 47.83
CA SER A 109 21.64 34.39 47.96
C SER A 109 20.65 33.26 47.62
N SER A 110 19.57 33.17 48.38
CA SER A 110 18.48 32.22 48.14
C SER A 110 17.79 32.48 46.79
N PRO A 111 17.22 31.45 46.13
CA PRO A 111 16.45 31.61 44.89
C PRO A 111 15.38 32.72 44.96
N THR A 112 14.76 32.92 46.14
CA THR A 112 13.81 34.00 46.41
C THR A 112 14.46 35.38 46.27
N ILE A 113 15.63 35.60 46.86
CA ILE A 113 16.38 36.86 46.78
C ILE A 113 16.99 37.07 45.39
N GLU A 114 17.55 36.02 44.78
CA GLU A 114 18.02 36.04 43.40
C GLU A 114 16.89 36.44 42.44
N ALA A 115 15.66 35.97 42.66
CA ALA A 115 14.50 36.35 41.87
C ALA A 115 14.12 37.84 42.04
N VAL A 116 14.13 38.39 43.26
CA VAL A 116 13.89 39.84 43.48
C VAL A 116 14.88 40.68 42.68
N GLU A 117 16.16 40.42 42.90
CA GLU A 117 17.24 41.14 42.24
C GLU A 117 17.16 41.01 40.71
N MET A 118 16.70 39.86 40.19
CA MET A 118 16.58 39.64 38.76
C MET A 118 15.43 40.44 38.14
N VAL A 119 14.28 40.56 38.83
CA VAL A 119 13.17 41.41 38.34
C VAL A 119 13.59 42.88 38.30
N ASP A 120 14.23 43.38 39.35
CA ASP A 120 14.73 44.76 39.40
C ASP A 120 15.79 45.04 38.32
N LYS A 121 16.71 44.10 38.08
CA LYS A 121 17.73 44.21 37.03
C LYS A 121 17.12 44.14 35.61
N LEU A 122 16.05 43.37 35.39
CA LEU A 122 15.32 43.32 34.11
C LEU A 122 14.47 44.57 33.85
N GLY A 123 14.04 45.29 34.90
CA GLY A 123 13.39 46.60 34.79
C GLY A 123 14.33 47.76 34.43
N SER A 124 15.65 47.52 34.39
CA SER A 124 16.66 48.54 34.08
C SER A 124 16.62 49.00 32.61
N HIS A 125 17.00 50.25 32.36
CA HIS A 125 17.20 50.80 31.01
C HIS A 125 18.65 50.69 30.49
N ASP A 126 19.59 50.16 31.29
CA ASP A 126 20.98 49.93 30.88
C ASP A 126 21.15 48.56 30.21
N ASP A 127 21.51 48.54 28.91
CA ASP A 127 21.81 47.29 28.18
C ASP A 127 22.94 46.48 28.82
N ARG A 128 23.91 47.10 29.51
CA ARG A 128 24.96 46.32 30.19
C ARG A 128 24.38 45.51 31.34
N THR A 129 23.58 46.12 32.21
CA THR A 129 22.81 45.44 33.25
C THR A 129 21.86 44.40 32.66
N LEU A 130 21.05 44.75 31.66
CA LEU A 130 20.12 43.83 31.00
C LEU A 130 20.83 42.62 30.39
N LYS A 131 21.97 42.81 29.73
CA LYS A 131 22.78 41.73 29.12
C LYS A 131 23.32 40.76 30.16
N MET A 132 23.73 41.24 31.34
CA MET A 132 24.17 40.37 32.43
C MET A 132 22.99 39.67 33.11
N ALA A 133 21.90 40.38 33.37
CA ALA A 133 20.68 39.82 33.95
C ALA A 133 20.09 38.72 33.07
N THR A 134 19.85 39.01 31.78
CA THR A 134 19.30 38.05 30.82
C THR A 134 20.19 36.83 30.62
N TYR A 135 21.53 36.97 30.69
CA TYR A 135 22.49 35.87 30.64
C TYR A 135 22.37 34.94 31.86
N THR A 136 22.46 35.49 33.08
CA THR A 136 22.35 34.69 34.32
C THR A 136 20.96 34.05 34.47
N LEU A 137 19.91 34.74 34.04
CA LEU A 137 18.54 34.23 34.00
C LEU A 137 18.42 32.92 33.20
N GLN A 138 19.26 32.69 32.17
CA GLN A 138 19.22 31.45 31.38
C GLN A 138 19.45 30.19 32.24
N ARG A 139 20.24 30.30 33.33
CA ARG A 139 20.39 29.21 34.32
C ARG A 139 19.22 29.22 35.31
N LEU A 140 19.02 30.36 36.00
CA LEU A 140 18.10 30.46 37.14
C LEU A 140 16.64 30.11 36.79
N ILE A 141 16.15 30.46 35.59
CA ILE A 141 14.76 30.17 35.15
C ILE A 141 14.48 28.68 34.88
N ARG A 142 15.42 27.79 35.21
CA ARG A 142 15.25 26.33 35.22
C ARG A 142 15.04 25.77 36.63
N GLU A 143 15.25 26.58 37.66
CA GLU A 143 15.14 26.19 39.05
C GLU A 143 13.73 26.55 39.54
N THR A 144 12.94 25.56 39.93
CA THR A 144 11.56 25.73 40.42
C THR A 144 11.42 26.83 41.49
N PRO A 145 12.18 26.82 42.62
CA PRO A 145 12.01 27.82 43.68
C PRO A 145 12.43 29.25 43.28
N PHE A 146 13.30 29.41 42.27
CA PHE A 146 13.56 30.71 41.67
C PHE A 146 12.37 31.15 40.79
N THR A 147 11.87 30.21 39.99
CA THR A 147 10.90 30.48 38.94
C THR A 147 9.51 30.79 39.51
N ASP A 148 9.08 30.11 40.57
CA ASP A 148 7.84 30.41 41.30
C ASP A 148 7.82 31.86 41.83
N GLU A 149 8.90 32.29 42.47
CA GLU A 149 9.02 33.67 42.98
C GLU A 149 9.14 34.69 41.84
N PHE A 150 9.90 34.37 40.78
CA PHE A 150 10.06 35.21 39.60
C PHE A 150 8.74 35.42 38.84
N ILE A 151 7.90 34.39 38.72
CA ILE A 151 6.54 34.48 38.18
C ILE A 151 5.67 35.34 39.11
N THR A 152 5.68 35.05 40.42
CA THR A 152 4.87 35.75 41.43
C THR A 152 5.16 37.24 41.49
N ARG A 153 6.41 37.66 41.29
CA ARG A 153 6.83 39.07 41.21
C ARG A 153 6.62 39.71 39.84
N GLY A 154 6.05 39.00 38.87
CA GLY A 154 5.80 39.49 37.52
C GLY A 154 7.04 39.60 36.64
N GLY A 155 8.16 38.94 36.98
CA GLY A 155 9.40 38.97 36.21
C GLY A 155 9.26 38.55 34.75
N VAL A 156 8.30 37.67 34.46
CA VAL A 156 7.94 37.28 33.09
C VAL A 156 7.50 38.50 32.26
N LYS A 157 6.77 39.45 32.84
CA LYS A 157 6.34 40.69 32.14
C LYS A 157 7.55 41.51 31.69
N GLU A 158 8.54 41.67 32.57
CA GLU A 158 9.74 42.44 32.23
C GLU A 158 10.67 41.68 31.26
N LEU A 159 10.73 40.35 31.35
CA LEU A 159 11.37 39.52 30.33
C LEU A 159 10.74 39.71 28.93
N LEU A 160 9.40 39.72 28.84
CA LEU A 160 8.69 40.00 27.58
C LEU A 160 8.93 41.45 27.10
N ASN A 161 9.03 42.43 28.02
CA ASN A 161 9.37 43.82 27.68
C ASN A 161 10.79 43.94 27.09
N VAL A 162 11.78 43.25 27.67
CA VAL A 162 13.15 43.19 27.12
C VAL A 162 13.15 42.60 25.71
N ILE A 163 12.41 41.51 25.45
CA ILE A 163 12.29 40.91 24.11
C ILE A 163 11.60 41.87 23.12
N ARG A 164 10.59 42.63 23.55
CA ARG A 164 9.92 43.64 22.73
C ARG A 164 10.84 44.81 22.38
N GLY A 165 11.62 45.31 23.33
CA GLY A 165 12.52 46.45 23.15
C GLY A 165 13.68 46.20 22.18
N HIS A 166 14.24 44.98 22.16
CA HIS A 166 15.42 44.66 21.35
C HIS A 166 15.06 44.09 19.97
N SER A 167 15.82 44.44 18.92
CA SER A 167 15.64 43.92 17.55
C SER A 167 16.72 42.92 17.13
N SER A 168 17.89 42.96 17.76
CA SER A 168 19.02 42.05 17.53
C SER A 168 19.97 42.07 18.73
N GLY A 169 21.09 41.34 18.65
CA GLY A 169 22.13 41.34 19.68
C GLY A 169 22.01 40.21 20.71
N ASN A 170 22.95 40.17 21.65
CA ASN A 170 23.06 39.06 22.62
C ASN A 170 21.99 39.15 23.72
N THR A 171 21.67 40.36 24.20
CA THR A 171 20.61 40.61 25.20
C THR A 171 19.28 39.98 24.77
N LEU A 172 18.91 40.15 23.49
CA LEU A 172 17.74 39.50 22.89
C LEU A 172 17.86 37.97 22.84
N ALA A 173 19.01 37.42 22.44
CA ALA A 173 19.22 35.98 22.34
C ALA A 173 19.16 35.28 23.71
N TYR A 174 19.72 35.92 24.75
CA TYR A 174 19.64 35.44 26.13
C TYR A 174 18.20 35.52 26.65
N ALA A 175 17.51 36.67 26.48
CA ALA A 175 16.12 36.85 26.89
C ALA A 175 15.17 35.84 26.22
N LEU A 176 15.29 35.63 24.90
CA LEU A 176 14.52 34.61 24.18
C LEU A 176 14.83 33.21 24.70
N THR A 177 16.08 32.87 25.00
CA THR A 177 16.44 31.56 25.56
C THR A 177 15.88 31.36 26.97
N SER A 178 15.83 32.41 27.79
CA SER A 178 15.19 32.36 29.11
C SER A 178 13.68 32.18 29.00
N CYS A 179 13.04 32.82 28.02
CA CYS A 179 11.62 32.62 27.70
C CYS A 179 11.34 31.20 27.17
N GLN A 180 12.23 30.64 26.33
CA GLN A 180 12.19 29.24 25.91
C GLN A 180 12.26 28.31 27.14
N ASN A 181 13.27 28.47 27.99
CA ASN A 181 13.46 27.64 29.18
C ASN A 181 12.24 27.64 30.11
N LEU A 182 11.64 28.81 30.36
CA LEU A 182 10.39 28.97 31.12
C LEU A 182 9.24 28.15 30.51
N MET A 183 9.03 28.27 29.20
CA MET A 183 7.93 27.61 28.49
C MET A 183 8.15 26.10 28.25
N GLU A 184 9.40 25.64 28.31
CA GLU A 184 9.77 24.22 28.25
C GLU A 184 9.68 23.55 29.63
N GLY A 185 10.08 24.24 30.70
CA GLY A 185 10.05 23.70 32.07
C GLY A 185 8.70 23.77 32.78
N PHE A 186 7.85 24.74 32.46
CA PHE A 186 6.65 25.05 33.25
C PHE A 186 5.37 25.17 32.38
N GLU A 187 4.25 24.67 32.91
CA GLU A 187 2.91 24.74 32.28
C GLU A 187 2.06 25.92 32.78
N TYR A 188 2.69 26.89 33.47
CA TYR A 188 2.09 28.08 34.08
C TYR A 188 3.05 29.28 34.04
N GLY A 189 2.54 30.48 34.32
CA GLY A 189 3.31 31.73 34.49
C GLY A 189 3.59 32.51 33.20
N TRP A 190 3.19 31.98 32.04
CA TRP A 190 3.35 32.60 30.72
C TRP A 190 2.01 32.82 29.99
N GLU A 191 0.89 32.70 30.71
CA GLU A 191 -0.45 33.09 30.26
C GLU A 191 -0.65 34.61 30.07
N ILE A 192 0.39 35.42 30.29
CA ILE A 192 0.43 36.85 29.98
C ILE A 192 0.92 37.18 28.55
N ILE A 193 1.31 36.17 27.76
CA ILE A 193 1.73 36.36 26.36
C ILE A 193 0.54 36.84 25.52
N ASP A 194 0.75 37.90 24.74
CA ASP A 194 -0.25 38.50 23.86
C ASP A 194 0.15 38.44 22.38
N ALA A 195 -0.80 38.82 21.53
CA ALA A 195 -0.62 38.89 20.08
C ALA A 195 0.55 39.80 19.65
N ALA A 196 0.82 40.89 20.38
CA ALA A 196 1.92 41.81 20.07
C ALA A 196 3.29 41.18 20.34
N PHE A 197 3.42 40.31 21.35
CA PHE A 197 4.60 39.50 21.55
C PHE A 197 4.77 38.45 20.45
N VAL A 198 3.71 37.77 20.03
CA VAL A 198 3.78 36.80 18.91
C VAL A 198 4.21 37.49 17.62
N ALA A 199 3.58 38.62 17.26
CA ALA A 199 3.97 39.44 16.11
C ALA A 199 5.45 39.86 16.16
N LYS A 200 5.96 40.22 17.35
CA LYS A 200 7.39 40.50 17.56
C LYS A 200 8.26 39.28 17.26
N VAL A 201 7.96 38.11 17.84
CA VAL A 201 8.74 36.87 17.61
C VAL A 201 8.71 36.45 16.13
N VAL A 202 7.56 36.63 15.46
CA VAL A 202 7.36 36.42 14.02
C VAL A 202 8.26 37.36 13.19
N SER A 203 8.24 38.66 13.46
CA SER A 203 9.11 39.65 12.79
C SER A 203 10.61 39.39 13.02
N LEU A 204 10.99 38.86 14.20
CA LEU A 204 12.36 38.47 14.50
C LEU A 204 12.79 37.25 13.68
N LEU A 205 11.91 36.27 13.49
CA LEU A 205 12.19 35.15 12.59
C LEU A 205 12.27 35.57 11.12
N VAL A 206 11.55 36.60 10.67
CA VAL A 206 11.73 37.13 9.31
C VAL A 206 13.03 37.93 9.16
N SER A 207 13.36 38.78 10.14
CA SER A 207 14.45 39.77 10.02
C SER A 207 15.82 39.32 10.54
N GLN A 208 15.91 38.22 11.31
CA GLN A 208 17.16 37.70 11.86
C GLN A 208 17.45 36.28 11.34
N GLU A 209 18.72 36.01 11.03
CA GLU A 209 19.21 34.67 10.66
C GLU A 209 20.15 34.06 11.72
N ARG A 210 20.44 34.79 12.80
CA ARG A 210 21.33 34.33 13.87
C ARG A 210 20.69 33.13 14.59
N ILE A 211 21.37 31.98 14.58
CA ILE A 211 20.94 30.72 15.25
C ILE A 211 20.47 30.98 16.69
N ASN A 212 21.23 31.77 17.47
CA ASN A 212 20.94 32.07 18.88
C ASN A 212 19.65 32.89 19.09
N VAL A 213 19.10 33.50 18.04
CA VAL A 213 17.77 34.15 18.04
C VAL A 213 16.72 33.22 17.43
N CYS A 214 17.04 32.60 16.29
CA CYS A 214 16.10 31.76 15.53
C CYS A 214 15.69 30.50 16.29
N ARG A 215 16.61 29.86 17.03
CA ARG A 215 16.35 28.67 17.84
C ARG A 215 15.28 28.92 18.92
N PRO A 216 15.48 29.83 19.90
CA PRO A 216 14.48 30.05 20.94
C PRO A 216 13.19 30.67 20.38
N ALA A 217 13.26 31.59 19.39
CA ALA A 217 12.07 32.13 18.75
C ALA A 217 11.20 31.03 18.10
N THR A 218 11.84 30.04 17.45
CA THR A 218 11.14 28.87 16.90
C THR A 218 10.53 28.00 18.00
N ALA A 219 11.28 27.72 19.07
CA ALA A 219 10.80 26.90 20.19
C ALA A 219 9.58 27.53 20.89
N ILE A 220 9.61 28.85 21.11
CA ILE A 220 8.49 29.65 21.65
C ILE A 220 7.25 29.51 20.76
N LEU A 221 7.36 29.75 19.45
CA LEU A 221 6.21 29.59 18.54
C LEU A 221 5.70 28.15 18.49
N LYS A 222 6.58 27.15 18.47
CA LYS A 222 6.19 25.73 18.54
C LYS A 222 5.37 25.43 19.80
N LYS A 223 5.83 25.88 20.98
CA LYS A 223 5.12 25.66 22.25
C LYS A 223 3.75 26.36 22.25
N LEU A 224 3.63 27.58 21.75
CA LEU A 224 2.34 28.27 21.62
C LEU A 224 1.36 27.49 20.71
N VAL A 225 1.84 26.98 19.58
CA VAL A 225 1.05 26.21 18.60
C VAL A 225 0.51 24.90 19.17
N VAL A 226 1.25 24.21 20.05
CA VAL A 226 0.82 22.97 20.73
C VAL A 226 0.14 23.20 22.09
N SER A 227 -0.15 24.46 22.44
CA SER A 227 -0.85 24.83 23.68
C SER A 227 -2.23 25.41 23.36
N GLY A 228 -2.98 24.73 22.50
CA GLY A 228 -4.37 25.07 22.18
C GLY A 228 -5.36 24.44 23.16
N PRO A 229 -6.64 24.87 23.15
CA PRO A 229 -7.66 24.35 24.07
C PRO A 229 -7.94 22.85 23.92
N GLN A 230 -7.66 22.27 22.75
CA GLN A 230 -7.82 20.83 22.48
C GLN A 230 -6.63 19.99 22.98
N ASP A 231 -5.46 20.63 23.17
CA ASP A 231 -4.21 19.99 23.59
C ASP A 231 -4.07 19.92 25.13
N SER A 232 -4.98 20.58 25.85
CA SER A 232 -5.04 20.55 27.32
C SER A 232 -5.09 19.11 27.84
N PRO A 233 -4.29 18.75 28.87
CA PRO A 233 -4.46 17.51 29.60
C PRO A 233 -5.92 17.32 30.03
N LYS A 234 -6.54 16.23 29.57
CA LYS A 234 -7.92 15.87 29.93
C LYS A 234 -7.91 15.28 31.34
N THR A 235 -7.91 16.17 32.33
CA THR A 235 -7.92 15.80 33.75
C THR A 235 -9.09 14.87 34.05
N GLY A 236 -8.78 13.75 34.72
CA GLY A 236 -9.74 12.68 34.94
C GLY A 236 -10.94 13.13 35.77
N ARG A 237 -12.13 12.65 35.40
CA ARG A 237 -13.39 12.93 36.10
C ARG A 237 -13.40 12.24 37.47
N VAL A 238 -12.82 12.90 38.48
CA VAL A 238 -12.96 12.46 39.88
C VAL A 238 -14.42 12.59 40.29
N VAL A 239 -15.08 11.48 40.57
CA VAL A 239 -16.40 11.47 41.18
C VAL A 239 -16.20 11.52 42.69
N THR A 240 -16.28 12.73 43.25
CA THR A 240 -16.44 12.93 44.70
C THR A 240 -17.92 12.93 45.04
N ASP A 241 -18.35 12.08 45.97
CA ASP A 241 -19.73 12.07 46.43
C ASP A 241 -20.07 13.34 47.23
N GLY A 242 -21.03 14.10 46.72
CA GLY A 242 -21.62 15.25 47.42
C GLY A 242 -21.06 16.62 47.04
N HIS A 243 -21.98 17.49 46.59
CA HIS A 243 -21.87 18.95 46.49
C HIS A 243 -20.72 19.56 45.65
N GLY A 244 -21.08 20.04 44.45
CA GLY A 244 -20.27 20.95 43.66
C GLY A 244 -19.85 20.35 42.32
N ALA A 245 -20.43 20.85 41.23
CA ALA A 245 -19.94 20.56 39.89
C ALA A 245 -18.68 21.40 39.63
N ALA A 246 -17.53 20.94 40.15
CA ALA A 246 -16.24 21.56 39.89
C ALA A 246 -15.90 21.44 38.40
N THR A 247 -16.12 22.52 37.64
CA THR A 247 -15.67 22.63 36.25
C THR A 247 -14.15 22.73 36.25
N THR A 248 -13.47 21.62 35.95
CA THR A 248 -12.02 21.58 35.75
C THR A 248 -11.65 22.34 34.48
N SER A 249 -11.47 23.65 34.61
CA SER A 249 -10.93 24.50 33.55
C SER A 249 -9.54 24.03 33.15
N ALA A 250 -9.27 23.94 31.84
CA ALA A 250 -7.92 23.78 31.32
C ALA A 250 -6.95 24.81 31.94
N PRO A 251 -5.67 24.48 32.16
CA PRO A 251 -4.70 25.45 32.66
C PRO A 251 -4.68 26.70 31.77
N ALA A 252 -4.60 27.89 32.38
CA ALA A 252 -4.81 29.17 31.69
C ALA A 252 -3.86 29.43 30.50
N VAL A 253 -2.79 28.65 30.42
CA VAL A 253 -1.78 28.57 29.36
C VAL A 253 -2.31 27.90 28.06
N TYR A 254 -3.26 26.97 28.12
CA TYR A 254 -3.82 26.26 26.94
C TYR A 254 -4.84 27.10 26.15
N ARG A 255 -4.64 28.43 26.11
CA ARG A 255 -5.53 29.40 25.44
C ARG A 255 -5.10 29.74 24.01
N TYR A 256 -3.96 29.22 23.54
CA TYR A 256 -3.27 29.70 22.35
C TYR A 256 -3.57 28.82 21.12
N GLY A 257 -2.74 27.81 20.86
CA GLY A 257 -2.89 26.92 19.71
C GLY A 257 -2.55 27.57 18.37
N PHE A 258 -2.83 26.85 17.28
CA PHE A 258 -2.55 27.29 15.92
C PHE A 258 -3.21 28.64 15.57
N GLU A 259 -4.51 28.81 15.89
CA GLU A 259 -5.30 30.00 15.54
C GLU A 259 -4.66 31.30 16.03
N PHE A 260 -4.31 31.34 17.32
CA PHE A 260 -3.71 32.52 17.96
C PHE A 260 -2.41 32.94 17.27
N VAL A 261 -1.61 31.96 16.82
CA VAL A 261 -0.31 32.18 16.21
C VAL A 261 -0.42 32.51 14.71
N TYR A 262 -1.30 31.82 13.98
CA TYR A 262 -1.50 32.01 12.54
C TYR A 262 -2.12 33.38 12.20
N ASN A 263 -2.95 33.95 13.09
CA ASN A 263 -3.48 35.30 12.93
C ASN A 263 -2.38 36.38 12.81
N GLU A 264 -1.23 36.20 13.48
CA GLU A 264 -0.08 37.09 13.34
C GLU A 264 0.79 36.75 12.12
N PHE A 265 0.86 35.47 11.73
CA PHE A 265 1.53 35.05 10.48
C PHE A 265 0.89 35.67 9.24
N GLN A 266 -0.45 35.76 9.18
CA GLN A 266 -1.14 36.38 8.04
C GLN A 266 -0.88 37.88 7.90
N ARG A 267 -0.45 38.56 8.98
CA ARG A 267 -0.01 39.96 8.93
C ARG A 267 1.40 40.06 8.36
N GLU A 268 2.32 39.21 8.82
CA GLU A 268 3.69 39.12 8.33
C GLU A 268 3.79 38.23 7.07
N ARG A 269 3.31 38.74 5.93
CA ARG A 269 3.19 37.98 4.66
C ARG A 269 4.46 37.28 4.18
N LEU A 270 5.64 37.71 4.60
CA LEU A 270 6.91 37.09 4.22
C LEU A 270 7.28 35.89 5.12
N PHE A 271 6.56 35.64 6.22
CA PHE A 271 6.92 34.64 7.22
C PHE A 271 7.07 33.23 6.65
N LEU A 272 6.00 32.69 6.05
CA LEU A 272 6.03 31.33 5.48
C LEU A 272 7.01 31.23 4.30
N GLN A 273 7.14 32.29 3.49
CA GLN A 273 8.12 32.35 2.41
C GLN A 273 9.56 32.28 2.94
N THR A 274 9.88 32.99 4.02
CA THR A 274 11.19 32.94 4.67
C THR A 274 11.48 31.56 5.28
N LEU A 275 10.50 30.89 5.89
CA LEU A 275 10.69 29.52 6.38
C LEU A 275 10.98 28.54 5.23
N VAL A 276 10.24 28.60 4.13
CA VAL A 276 10.46 27.73 2.96
C VAL A 276 11.80 28.04 2.27
N ASN A 277 12.16 29.31 2.13
CA ASN A 277 13.47 29.71 1.58
C ASN A 277 14.64 29.17 2.44
N ARG A 278 14.49 29.11 3.78
CA ARG A 278 15.52 28.57 4.68
C ARG A 278 15.73 27.07 4.58
N ILE A 279 14.74 26.31 4.14
CA ILE A 279 14.91 24.89 3.76
C ILE A 279 15.96 24.77 2.63
N GLY A 280 16.00 25.74 1.71
CA GLY A 280 16.99 25.84 0.64
C GLY A 280 18.36 26.42 1.03
N SER A 281 18.59 26.81 2.29
CA SER A 281 19.85 27.44 2.74
C SER A 281 21.05 26.46 2.79
N SER A 282 22.23 26.96 3.18
CA SER A 282 23.45 26.15 3.40
C SER A 282 23.62 25.64 4.84
N ASP A 283 22.87 26.17 5.80
CA ASP A 283 22.96 25.85 7.24
C ASP A 283 21.96 24.76 7.65
N THR A 284 22.42 23.63 8.19
CA THR A 284 21.52 22.56 8.66
C THR A 284 20.62 23.05 9.79
N THR A 285 21.11 23.97 10.61
CA THR A 285 20.44 24.48 11.82
C THR A 285 19.19 25.29 11.46
N LEU A 286 19.33 26.23 10.51
CA LEU A 286 18.20 27.01 9.99
C LEU A 286 17.19 26.14 9.22
N LYS A 287 17.65 25.09 8.50
CA LYS A 287 16.74 24.09 7.89
C LYS A 287 15.93 23.37 8.96
N LEU A 288 16.59 22.80 9.97
CA LEU A 288 15.97 22.01 11.04
C LEU A 288 14.88 22.80 11.76
N TYR A 289 15.15 24.03 12.16
CA TYR A 289 14.16 24.87 12.85
C TYR A 289 13.01 25.29 11.92
N SER A 290 13.30 25.68 10.67
CA SER A 290 12.24 26.09 9.73
C SER A 290 11.32 24.92 9.37
N LEU A 291 11.88 23.73 9.11
CA LEU A 291 11.12 22.51 8.82
C LEU A 291 10.34 22.01 10.04
N SER A 292 10.95 21.99 11.22
CA SER A 292 10.27 21.54 12.45
C SER A 292 9.16 22.50 12.89
N LEU A 293 9.26 23.80 12.57
CA LEU A 293 8.17 24.76 12.73
C LEU A 293 7.02 24.49 11.74
N ILE A 294 7.34 24.31 10.45
CA ILE A 294 6.35 23.95 9.41
C ILE A 294 5.62 22.64 9.78
N ASN A 295 6.33 21.63 10.29
CA ASN A 295 5.73 20.38 10.77
C ASN A 295 4.79 20.61 11.96
N SER A 296 5.19 21.44 12.92
CA SER A 296 4.36 21.78 14.08
C SER A 296 3.08 22.51 13.67
N LEU A 297 3.15 23.32 12.61
CA LEU A 297 1.98 24.01 12.05
C LEU A 297 1.07 23.06 11.26
N LEU A 298 1.63 22.24 10.36
CA LEU A 298 0.90 21.21 9.61
C LEU A 298 0.23 20.15 10.51
N ARG A 299 0.77 19.92 11.71
CA ARG A 299 0.24 18.95 12.66
C ARG A 299 -0.96 19.47 13.46
N ASN A 300 -0.99 20.77 13.79
CA ASN A 300 -1.96 21.35 14.73
C ASN A 300 -2.89 22.39 14.07
N VAL A 301 -2.85 22.53 12.74
CA VAL A 301 -3.76 23.40 11.99
C VAL A 301 -5.22 23.00 12.16
N SER A 302 -6.08 24.00 12.36
CA SER A 302 -7.52 23.84 12.63
C SER A 302 -8.29 23.24 11.45
N ASP A 303 -9.56 22.87 11.70
CA ASP A 303 -10.41 22.37 10.63
C ASP A 303 -10.75 23.45 9.59
N ASP A 304 -11.06 24.68 10.01
CA ASP A 304 -11.45 25.75 9.09
C ASP A 304 -10.28 26.29 8.24
N LEU A 305 -9.05 26.33 8.77
CA LEU A 305 -7.90 26.96 8.08
C LEU A 305 -7.00 26.00 7.30
N PHE A 306 -7.07 24.68 7.56
CA PHE A 306 -6.20 23.67 6.96
C PHE A 306 -6.05 23.75 5.44
N GLU A 307 -7.15 23.94 4.71
CA GLU A 307 -7.12 24.02 3.26
C GLU A 307 -6.52 25.35 2.74
N SER A 308 -6.68 26.44 3.49
CA SER A 308 -6.01 27.71 3.17
C SER A 308 -4.50 27.60 3.38
N PHE A 309 -4.09 27.05 4.53
CA PHE A 309 -2.70 26.93 4.93
C PHE A 309 -1.91 25.93 4.07
N THR A 310 -2.50 24.76 3.77
CA THR A 310 -1.87 23.78 2.86
C THR A 310 -1.75 24.33 1.43
N SER A 311 -2.79 24.98 0.91
CA SER A 311 -2.73 25.67 -0.38
C SER A 311 -1.68 26.78 -0.44
N GLU A 312 -1.33 27.39 0.70
CA GLU A 312 -0.30 28.43 0.79
C GLU A 312 1.12 27.82 0.75
N LEU A 313 1.36 26.75 1.50
CA LEU A 313 2.61 25.98 1.46
C LEU A 313 2.86 25.34 0.08
N GLU A 314 1.81 24.87 -0.60
CA GLU A 314 1.88 24.34 -1.97
C GLU A 314 2.30 25.42 -2.98
N LYS A 315 1.70 26.63 -2.92
CA LYS A 315 2.10 27.77 -3.76
C LYS A 315 3.56 28.20 -3.51
N LEU A 316 4.01 28.12 -2.26
CA LEU A 316 5.41 28.36 -1.87
C LEU A 316 6.36 27.21 -2.26
N ASN A 317 5.84 26.12 -2.86
CA ASN A 317 6.61 24.94 -3.26
C ASN A 317 7.32 24.23 -2.08
N ALA A 318 6.74 24.27 -0.87
CA ALA A 318 7.35 23.69 0.33
C ALA A 318 7.76 22.21 0.17
N SER A 319 6.88 21.38 -0.41
CA SER A 319 7.18 19.95 -0.66
C SER A 319 8.33 19.74 -1.64
N LYS A 320 8.53 20.65 -2.60
CA LYS A 320 9.70 20.63 -3.49
C LYS A 320 10.98 20.98 -2.72
N ALA A 321 10.94 21.99 -1.86
CA ALA A 321 12.09 22.36 -1.03
C ALA A 321 12.51 21.23 -0.08
N VAL A 322 11.55 20.48 0.47
CA VAL A 322 11.82 19.28 1.30
C VAL A 322 12.34 18.10 0.48
N ALA A 323 11.84 17.87 -0.74
CA ALA A 323 12.37 16.82 -1.61
C ALA A 323 13.87 17.00 -1.91
N TRP A 324 14.33 18.23 -2.17
CA TRP A 324 15.76 18.54 -2.37
C TRP A 324 16.64 18.28 -1.13
N LEU A 325 16.07 18.06 0.06
CA LEU A 325 16.82 17.61 1.24
C LEU A 325 17.07 16.10 1.25
N MET A 326 16.27 15.30 0.54
CA MET A 326 16.44 13.84 0.46
C MET A 326 17.65 13.48 -0.40
N ASP A 327 17.84 14.22 -1.50
CA ASP A 327 19.01 14.12 -2.40
C ASP A 327 20.32 14.62 -1.75
N SER A 328 20.23 15.27 -0.58
CA SER A 328 21.38 15.88 0.10
C SER A 328 22.06 14.91 1.07
N SER A 329 23.37 14.70 0.92
CA SER A 329 24.22 13.86 1.80
C SER A 329 24.41 14.38 3.25
N ARG A 330 23.53 15.28 3.70
CA ARG A 330 23.44 15.82 5.07
C ARG A 330 22.14 15.35 5.76
N GLY A 331 21.60 14.22 5.29
CA GLY A 331 20.26 13.74 5.64
C GLY A 331 20.08 13.37 7.11
N ASP A 332 21.09 12.78 7.76
CA ASP A 332 20.95 12.15 9.08
C ASP A 332 20.42 13.10 10.18
N GLU A 333 20.89 14.35 10.21
CA GLU A 333 20.45 15.38 11.17
C GLU A 333 19.00 15.86 10.90
N LEU A 334 18.51 15.72 9.67
CA LEU A 334 17.20 16.20 9.21
C LEU A 334 16.17 15.09 9.03
N ASN A 335 16.61 13.82 9.00
CA ASN A 335 15.82 12.65 8.63
C ASN A 335 14.47 12.57 9.38
N SER A 336 14.50 12.70 10.71
CA SER A 336 13.30 12.71 11.55
C SER A 336 12.30 13.82 11.18
N SER A 337 12.78 15.00 10.80
CA SER A 337 11.94 16.14 10.39
C SER A 337 11.43 16.01 8.95
N ILE A 338 12.18 15.34 8.06
CA ILE A 338 11.76 15.03 6.69
C ILE A 338 10.67 13.94 6.71
N LEU A 339 10.86 12.88 7.49
CA LEU A 339 9.85 11.83 7.71
C LEU A 339 8.60 12.36 8.39
N GLU A 340 8.73 13.26 9.38
CA GLU A 340 7.59 13.96 9.97
C GLU A 340 6.84 14.81 8.93
N TYR A 341 7.55 15.50 8.03
CA TYR A 341 6.92 16.25 6.92
C TYR A 341 6.17 15.32 5.96
N GLN A 342 6.74 14.16 5.59
CA GLN A 342 6.05 13.16 4.77
C GLN A 342 4.81 12.60 5.47
N SER A 343 4.87 12.31 6.78
CA SER A 343 3.69 11.92 7.56
C SER A 343 2.63 13.03 7.67
N ASN A 344 3.04 14.30 7.70
CA ASN A 344 2.13 15.44 7.64
C ASN A 344 1.44 15.55 6.26
N VAL A 345 2.16 15.28 5.17
CA VAL A 345 1.59 15.21 3.80
C VAL A 345 0.61 14.04 3.67
N VAL A 346 0.92 12.85 4.22
CA VAL A 346 -0.04 11.72 4.27
C VAL A 346 -1.28 12.09 5.08
N ARG A 347 -1.14 12.75 6.24
CA ARG A 347 -2.28 13.24 7.03
C ARG A 347 -3.13 14.23 6.24
N ALA A 348 -2.51 15.16 5.52
CA ALA A 348 -3.20 16.13 4.69
C ALA A 348 -3.97 15.45 3.54
N ALA A 349 -3.34 14.52 2.82
CA ALA A 349 -3.97 13.74 1.76
C ALA A 349 -5.15 12.90 2.29
N HIS A 350 -4.98 12.20 3.42
CA HIS A 350 -6.07 11.47 4.07
C HIS A 350 -7.23 12.39 4.45
N ARG A 351 -6.95 13.58 4.99
CA ARG A 351 -7.99 14.55 5.34
C ARG A 351 -8.74 15.07 4.10
N ARG A 352 -8.05 15.38 2.99
CA ARG A 352 -8.69 15.71 1.70
C ARG A 352 -9.53 14.54 1.16
N MET A 353 -9.05 13.31 1.31
CA MET A 353 -9.75 12.11 0.87
C MET A 353 -11.02 11.81 1.68
N ARG A 354 -11.02 12.11 2.99
CA ARG A 354 -12.23 12.05 3.84
C ARG A 354 -13.17 13.25 3.65
N THR A 355 -12.77 14.30 2.93
CA THR A 355 -13.61 15.47 2.65
C THR A 355 -14.57 15.15 1.51
N VAL A 356 -15.86 15.00 1.81
CA VAL A 356 -16.90 14.64 0.83
C VAL A 356 -17.10 15.76 -0.19
N VAL A 357 -17.13 15.40 -1.48
CA VAL A 357 -17.44 16.35 -2.56
C VAL A 357 -18.94 16.71 -2.54
N THR A 358 -19.23 18.01 -2.49
CA THR A 358 -20.57 18.57 -2.28
C THR A 358 -20.85 19.72 -3.26
N PRO A 359 -22.11 19.94 -3.67
CA PRO A 359 -22.50 21.08 -4.51
C PRO A 359 -22.61 22.41 -3.73
N THR A 360 -22.40 22.40 -2.41
CA THR A 360 -22.46 23.58 -1.53
C THR A 360 -21.11 24.27 -1.33
N ASP A 361 -20.00 23.53 -1.46
CA ASP A 361 -18.67 24.11 -1.37
C ASP A 361 -18.27 24.79 -2.69
N LYS A 362 -17.87 26.05 -2.60
CA LYS A 362 -17.46 26.86 -3.76
C LYS A 362 -16.25 26.27 -4.50
N ARG A 363 -15.35 25.55 -3.81
CA ARG A 363 -14.17 24.89 -4.39
C ARG A 363 -14.55 23.68 -5.21
N HIS A 364 -15.41 22.82 -4.67
CA HIS A 364 -15.97 21.66 -5.37
C HIS A 364 -16.73 22.10 -6.63
N VAL A 365 -17.57 23.13 -6.51
CA VAL A 365 -18.30 23.72 -7.65
C VAL A 365 -17.36 24.37 -8.67
N HIS A 366 -16.30 25.06 -8.24
CA HIS A 366 -15.29 25.63 -9.14
C HIS A 366 -14.58 24.54 -9.93
N ALA A 367 -14.03 23.52 -9.27
CA ALA A 367 -13.29 22.44 -9.90
C ALA A 367 -14.15 21.67 -10.92
N LEU A 368 -15.36 21.25 -10.53
CA LEU A 368 -16.30 20.58 -11.42
C LEU A 368 -16.71 21.46 -12.62
N SER A 369 -16.90 22.77 -12.41
CA SER A 369 -17.19 23.73 -13.49
C SER A 369 -15.98 23.91 -14.43
N TYR A 370 -14.77 24.02 -13.90
CA TYR A 370 -13.53 24.14 -14.69
C TYR A 370 -13.28 22.90 -15.55
N ILE A 371 -13.38 21.70 -14.96
CA ILE A 371 -13.28 20.41 -15.65
C ILE A 371 -14.29 20.35 -16.81
N TRP A 372 -15.56 20.68 -16.56
CA TRP A 372 -16.58 20.70 -17.61
C TRP A 372 -16.28 21.72 -18.73
N LEU A 373 -15.87 22.95 -18.39
CA LEU A 373 -15.59 24.00 -19.37
C LEU A 373 -14.39 23.65 -20.28
N GLN A 374 -13.33 23.08 -19.72
CA GLN A 374 -12.15 22.68 -20.51
C GLN A 374 -12.39 21.44 -21.38
N ALA A 375 -13.46 20.67 -21.16
CA ALA A 375 -13.83 19.56 -22.04
C ALA A 375 -14.31 20.04 -23.42
N ARG A 376 -14.71 21.32 -23.55
CA ARG A 376 -15.14 21.99 -24.80
C ARG A 376 -16.19 21.20 -25.59
N ILE A 377 -17.20 20.69 -24.87
CA ILE A 377 -18.36 19.97 -25.39
C ILE A 377 -19.66 20.53 -24.81
N SER A 378 -20.75 20.41 -25.56
CA SER A 378 -22.10 20.64 -25.05
C SER A 378 -22.60 19.45 -24.24
N ASP A 379 -23.60 19.65 -23.39
CA ASP A 379 -24.45 18.56 -22.91
C ASP A 379 -25.38 18.04 -24.03
N VAL A 380 -25.99 16.87 -23.83
CA VAL A 380 -26.94 16.26 -24.76
C VAL A 380 -28.20 15.85 -24.01
N VAL A 381 -29.37 16.11 -24.60
CA VAL A 381 -30.67 15.68 -24.08
C VAL A 381 -31.13 14.47 -24.90
N VAL A 382 -31.43 13.36 -24.23
CA VAL A 382 -31.84 12.08 -24.84
C VAL A 382 -33.20 11.68 -24.31
N ALA A 383 -34.08 11.15 -25.17
CA ALA A 383 -35.37 10.61 -24.75
C ALA A 383 -35.18 9.45 -23.77
N ASN A 384 -35.92 9.45 -22.66
CA ASN A 384 -35.77 8.48 -21.59
C ASN A 384 -36.54 7.18 -21.93
N PRO A 385 -35.88 6.02 -22.15
CA PRO A 385 -36.56 4.80 -22.59
C PRO A 385 -37.59 4.28 -21.59
N ALA A 386 -37.41 4.57 -20.29
CA ALA A 386 -38.33 4.17 -19.24
C ALA A 386 -39.67 4.93 -19.27
N ALA A 387 -39.73 6.11 -19.91
CA ALA A 387 -40.95 6.92 -19.95
C ALA A 387 -42.09 6.18 -20.69
N HIS A 388 -41.79 5.50 -21.80
CA HIS A 388 -42.78 4.81 -22.62
C HIS A 388 -43.34 3.51 -22.01
N GLN A 389 -42.73 2.97 -20.94
CA GLN A 389 -43.30 1.80 -20.25
C GLN A 389 -44.48 2.20 -19.33
N ASN A 390 -44.47 3.43 -18.78
CA ASN A 390 -45.52 3.92 -17.88
C ASN A 390 -46.72 4.55 -18.60
N GLU A 391 -46.57 4.97 -19.86
CA GLU A 391 -47.67 5.56 -20.66
C GLU A 391 -48.79 4.55 -20.97
N ALA A 392 -48.52 3.24 -20.90
CA ALA A 392 -49.49 2.18 -21.19
C ALA A 392 -50.64 2.05 -20.16
N PHE A 393 -50.56 2.73 -19.00
CA PHE A 393 -51.50 2.55 -17.88
C PHE A 393 -52.21 3.83 -17.39
N SER A 394 -51.88 5.03 -17.89
CA SER A 394 -52.53 6.28 -17.44
C SER A 394 -52.79 7.27 -18.57
N GLY A 395 -53.92 7.09 -19.26
CA GLY A 395 -54.42 8.05 -20.24
C GLY A 395 -55.12 9.25 -19.60
N GLU A 396 -54.36 10.25 -19.11
CA GLU A 396 -54.84 11.65 -19.04
C GLU A 396 -53.69 12.67 -18.86
N HIS A 397 -53.98 13.96 -19.06
CA HIS A 397 -52.96 15.02 -19.17
C HIS A 397 -52.13 15.25 -17.90
N ARG A 398 -50.88 14.77 -17.89
CA ARG A 398 -49.78 15.37 -17.11
C ARG A 398 -48.58 15.65 -18.02
N GLN A 399 -48.07 16.88 -17.98
CA GLN A 399 -46.85 17.25 -18.71
C GLN A 399 -45.66 16.46 -18.14
N SER A 400 -44.95 15.73 -19.02
CA SER A 400 -43.98 14.72 -18.62
C SER A 400 -42.65 15.33 -18.11
N ILE A 401 -42.60 15.63 -16.81
CA ILE A 401 -41.37 15.91 -16.07
C ILE A 401 -40.63 14.57 -15.86
N GLY A 402 -40.08 14.02 -16.96
CA GLY A 402 -39.44 12.70 -16.98
C GLY A 402 -39.10 12.14 -18.36
N ALA A 403 -39.65 12.72 -19.44
CA ALA A 403 -39.46 12.24 -20.82
C ALA A 403 -38.01 12.28 -21.35
N THR A 404 -37.10 13.05 -20.72
CA THR A 404 -35.74 13.24 -21.24
C THR A 404 -34.66 13.25 -20.16
N THR A 405 -33.58 12.52 -20.38
CA THR A 405 -32.37 12.50 -19.56
C THR A 405 -31.30 13.43 -20.16
N ARG A 406 -30.68 14.27 -19.32
CA ARG A 406 -29.61 15.19 -19.71
C ARG A 406 -28.25 14.58 -19.40
N TYR A 407 -27.49 14.20 -20.43
CA TYR A 407 -26.13 13.72 -20.29
C TYR A 407 -25.12 14.86 -20.34
N LYS A 408 -24.47 15.10 -19.19
CA LYS A 408 -23.37 16.04 -19.01
C LYS A 408 -22.14 15.29 -18.54
N TRP A 409 -22.18 14.70 -17.34
CA TRP A 409 -21.03 14.11 -16.68
C TRP A 409 -20.65 12.74 -17.26
N ARG A 410 -21.61 11.94 -17.75
CA ARG A 410 -21.30 10.73 -18.52
C ARG A 410 -20.50 11.03 -19.79
N ARG A 411 -20.68 12.20 -20.42
CA ARG A 411 -19.89 12.61 -21.60
C ARG A 411 -18.40 12.80 -21.34
N ILE A 412 -17.99 12.98 -20.08
CA ILE A 412 -16.57 13.05 -19.68
C ILE A 412 -16.11 11.84 -18.86
N GLY A 413 -16.89 10.75 -18.89
CA GLY A 413 -16.49 9.45 -18.33
C GLY A 413 -16.69 9.29 -16.82
N PHE A 414 -17.67 9.96 -16.21
CA PHE A 414 -18.25 9.53 -14.93
C PHE A 414 -19.28 8.42 -15.15
N ALA A 415 -19.46 7.48 -14.21
CA ALA A 415 -20.45 6.39 -14.35
C ALA A 415 -21.91 6.90 -14.21
N SER A 416 -22.12 8.02 -13.51
CA SER A 416 -23.44 8.64 -13.33
C SER A 416 -23.41 10.16 -13.58
N GLU A 417 -24.60 10.74 -13.78
CA GLU A 417 -24.79 12.20 -13.82
C GLU A 417 -24.64 12.87 -12.44
N SER A 418 -24.34 12.10 -11.38
CA SER A 418 -24.09 12.62 -10.04
C SER A 418 -22.59 12.64 -9.73
N ALA A 419 -21.82 13.40 -10.52
CA ALA A 419 -20.34 13.45 -10.44
C ALA A 419 -19.79 13.58 -9.01
N ALA A 420 -20.41 14.42 -8.16
CA ALA A 420 -20.02 14.57 -6.75
C ALA A 420 -20.06 13.25 -5.94
N LYS A 421 -21.04 12.37 -6.19
CA LYS A 421 -21.14 11.06 -5.51
C LYS A 421 -20.08 10.06 -5.96
N GLN A 422 -19.42 10.28 -7.10
CA GLN A 422 -18.42 9.36 -7.64
C GLN A 422 -17.10 9.42 -6.84
N PHE A 423 -16.82 10.57 -6.20
CA PHE A 423 -15.70 10.76 -5.28
C PHE A 423 -15.96 10.19 -3.87
N GLY A 424 -16.78 9.15 -3.75
CA GLY A 424 -17.16 8.57 -2.44
C GLY A 424 -16.00 7.96 -1.66
N ARG A 425 -15.03 7.34 -2.36
CA ARG A 425 -13.78 6.80 -1.76
C ARG A 425 -12.66 7.85 -1.70
N THR A 426 -12.54 8.68 -2.74
CA THR A 426 -11.38 9.56 -2.96
C THR A 426 -11.57 11.03 -2.55
N GLY A 427 -12.80 11.44 -2.21
CA GLY A 427 -13.14 12.76 -1.70
C GLY A 427 -12.62 13.94 -2.53
N TRP A 428 -12.32 15.04 -1.83
CA TRP A 428 -11.72 16.24 -2.42
C TRP A 428 -10.37 15.94 -3.09
N LEU A 429 -9.58 15.00 -2.55
CA LEU A 429 -8.30 14.59 -3.16
C LEU A 429 -8.47 14.09 -4.61
N GLY A 430 -9.48 13.24 -4.85
CA GLY A 430 -9.77 12.74 -6.21
C GLY A 430 -10.23 13.85 -7.16
N LEU A 431 -10.96 14.85 -6.66
CA LEU A 431 -11.41 15.98 -7.46
C LEU A 431 -10.28 16.99 -7.72
N SER A 432 -9.40 17.25 -6.74
CA SER A 432 -8.26 18.16 -6.91
C SER A 432 -7.24 17.60 -7.89
N CYS A 433 -6.92 16.30 -7.83
CA CYS A 433 -6.01 15.66 -8.81
C CYS A 433 -6.59 15.67 -10.23
N LEU A 434 -7.91 15.44 -10.38
CA LEU A 434 -8.59 15.58 -11.68
C LEU A 434 -8.55 17.03 -12.19
N GLU A 435 -8.79 18.03 -11.33
CA GLU A 435 -8.68 19.45 -11.71
C GLU A 435 -7.23 19.82 -12.09
N ALA A 436 -6.24 19.32 -11.35
CA ALA A 436 -4.81 19.48 -11.63
C ALA A 436 -4.39 18.79 -12.93
N PHE A 437 -4.99 17.65 -13.30
CA PHE A 437 -4.79 17.03 -14.61
C PHE A 437 -5.28 17.94 -15.73
N VAL A 438 -6.53 18.38 -15.66
CA VAL A 438 -7.14 19.26 -16.67
C VAL A 438 -6.41 20.61 -16.77
N ARG A 439 -5.90 21.13 -15.64
CA ARG A 439 -5.12 22.38 -15.59
C ARG A 439 -3.71 22.23 -16.18
N SER A 440 -3.14 21.03 -16.22
CA SER A 440 -1.78 20.81 -16.75
C SER A 440 -1.69 20.96 -18.27
N ASP A 441 -2.72 20.49 -19.00
CA ASP A 441 -2.86 20.66 -20.45
C ASP A 441 -4.36 20.63 -20.84
N PRO A 442 -5.03 21.78 -20.85
CA PRO A 442 -6.46 21.87 -21.21
C PRO A 442 -6.74 21.51 -22.67
N ASP A 443 -5.75 21.68 -23.57
CA ASP A 443 -5.92 21.42 -25.01
C ASP A 443 -5.78 19.92 -25.33
N ALA A 444 -4.87 19.21 -24.67
CA ALA A 444 -4.82 17.75 -24.73
C ALA A 444 -6.07 17.14 -24.07
N TYR A 445 -6.50 17.64 -22.91
CA TYR A 445 -7.72 17.17 -22.25
C TYR A 445 -8.96 17.28 -23.17
N ALA A 446 -9.19 18.44 -23.80
CA ALA A 446 -10.28 18.63 -24.74
C ALA A 446 -10.25 17.61 -25.90
N LYS A 447 -9.07 17.38 -26.50
CA LYS A 447 -8.87 16.39 -27.56
C LYS A 447 -9.17 14.97 -27.08
N MET A 448 -8.64 14.58 -25.93
CA MET A 448 -8.85 13.24 -25.33
C MET A 448 -10.34 12.95 -25.10
N ILE A 449 -11.12 13.92 -24.62
CA ILE A 449 -12.57 13.77 -24.46
C ILE A 449 -13.27 13.63 -25.81
N GLN A 450 -12.91 14.45 -26.81
CA GLN A 450 -13.48 14.35 -28.16
C GLN A 450 -13.13 13.00 -28.83
N GLU A 451 -11.92 12.49 -28.65
CA GLU A 451 -11.50 11.16 -29.11
C GLU A 451 -12.30 10.02 -28.47
N GLN A 452 -12.66 10.10 -27.19
CA GLN A 452 -13.55 9.10 -26.57
C GLN A 452 -14.98 9.22 -27.11
N LEU A 453 -15.50 10.43 -27.28
CA LEU A 453 -16.87 10.63 -27.79
C LEU A 453 -17.04 10.12 -29.23
N ASN A 454 -15.99 10.17 -30.05
CA ASN A 454 -15.95 9.63 -31.41
C ASN A 454 -15.90 8.08 -31.48
N ARG A 455 -15.80 7.38 -30.34
CA ARG A 455 -15.84 5.90 -30.27
C ARG A 455 -17.25 5.37 -29.96
N PRO A 456 -17.56 4.11 -30.33
CA PRO A 456 -18.71 3.37 -29.79
C PRO A 456 -18.69 3.37 -28.25
N GLU A 457 -19.87 3.39 -27.63
CA GLU A 457 -20.01 3.60 -26.19
C GLU A 457 -19.30 2.53 -25.36
N GLU A 458 -19.36 1.28 -25.83
CA GLU A 458 -18.75 0.11 -25.22
C GLU A 458 -17.22 0.16 -25.20
N ARG A 459 -16.60 1.01 -26.04
CA ARG A 459 -15.14 1.15 -26.18
C ARG A 459 -14.59 2.48 -25.64
N ARG A 460 -15.44 3.32 -25.03
CA ARG A 460 -15.01 4.58 -24.42
C ARG A 460 -14.31 4.29 -23.09
N CYS A 461 -13.12 4.85 -22.91
CA CYS A 461 -12.53 4.90 -21.59
C CYS A 461 -13.31 5.91 -20.73
N MET A 462 -13.74 5.48 -19.55
CA MET A 462 -14.40 6.32 -18.56
C MET A 462 -13.36 7.25 -17.89
N PHE A 463 -12.96 8.32 -18.59
CA PHE A 463 -11.83 9.19 -18.20
C PHE A 463 -11.91 9.69 -16.76
N ALA A 464 -13.03 10.26 -16.32
CA ALA A 464 -13.17 10.75 -14.95
C ALA A 464 -13.13 9.60 -13.92
N GLN A 465 -13.70 8.44 -14.23
CA GLN A 465 -13.60 7.24 -13.39
C GLN A 465 -12.15 6.72 -13.32
N ALA A 466 -11.40 6.72 -14.43
CA ALA A 466 -9.98 6.37 -14.45
C ALA A 466 -9.15 7.32 -13.58
N SER A 467 -9.45 8.63 -13.60
CA SER A 467 -8.83 9.59 -12.70
C SER A 467 -9.11 9.33 -11.21
N ILE A 468 -10.34 8.91 -10.88
CA ILE A 468 -10.73 8.52 -9.51
C ILE A 468 -10.00 7.23 -9.09
N GLU A 469 -10.01 6.22 -9.95
CA GLU A 469 -9.36 4.93 -9.72
C GLU A 469 -7.84 5.08 -9.52
N VAL A 470 -7.18 5.93 -10.32
CA VAL A 470 -5.75 6.24 -10.15
C VAL A 470 -5.46 6.95 -8.83
N THR A 471 -6.33 7.86 -8.38
CA THR A 471 -6.20 8.44 -7.02
C THR A 471 -6.34 7.36 -5.95
N SER A 472 -7.27 6.41 -6.11
CA SER A 472 -7.43 5.29 -5.18
C SER A 472 -6.21 4.38 -5.15
N ILE A 473 -5.66 4.00 -6.31
CA ILE A 473 -4.46 3.16 -6.42
C ILE A 473 -3.25 3.81 -5.72
N LEU A 474 -3.08 5.13 -5.86
CA LEU A 474 -2.01 5.87 -5.19
C LEU A 474 -2.26 6.05 -3.69
N ALA A 475 -3.52 6.22 -3.26
CA ALA A 475 -3.89 6.26 -1.85
C ALA A 475 -3.68 4.90 -1.17
N ASP A 476 -4.00 3.80 -1.85
CA ASP A 476 -3.75 2.42 -1.39
C ASP A 476 -2.23 2.17 -1.27
N HIS A 477 -1.46 2.52 -2.31
CA HIS A 477 -0.01 2.30 -2.37
C HIS A 477 0.75 3.00 -1.23
N TRP A 478 0.48 4.28 -0.98
CA TRP A 478 1.07 5.03 0.14
C TRP A 478 0.30 4.87 1.47
N ASN A 479 -0.64 3.92 1.56
CA ASN A 479 -1.43 3.57 2.75
C ASN A 479 -2.22 4.76 3.38
N ILE A 480 -2.61 5.72 2.55
CA ILE A 480 -3.29 6.96 2.95
C ILE A 480 -4.67 6.66 3.56
N GLU A 481 -5.38 5.62 3.07
CA GLU A 481 -6.73 5.28 3.55
C GLU A 481 -6.80 4.91 5.03
N SER A 482 -5.73 4.29 5.56
CA SER A 482 -5.67 3.82 6.95
C SER A 482 -5.64 4.95 7.99
N GLY A 483 -5.23 6.17 7.59
CA GLY A 483 -4.90 7.26 8.51
C GLY A 483 -3.70 6.97 9.43
N SER A 484 -3.05 5.80 9.31
CA SER A 484 -1.92 5.38 10.11
C SER A 484 -0.66 6.11 9.63
N PHE A 485 -0.12 6.99 10.48
CA PHE A 485 1.04 7.81 10.13
C PHE A 485 2.26 6.92 9.84
N THR A 486 3.02 7.28 8.83
CA THR A 486 4.07 6.44 8.27
C THR A 486 5.26 6.32 9.23
N ASN A 487 5.29 5.24 10.01
CA ASN A 487 6.49 4.74 10.71
C ASN A 487 7.55 4.22 9.72
N SER A 488 7.68 4.85 8.55
CA SER A 488 8.69 4.55 7.54
C SER A 488 10.02 5.11 8.01
N THR A 489 11.08 4.30 7.94
CA THR A 489 12.47 4.75 8.08
C THR A 489 13.07 5.15 6.72
N THR A 490 12.25 5.21 5.68
CA THR A 490 12.62 5.30 4.27
C THR A 490 11.87 6.46 3.62
N TYR A 491 12.58 7.33 2.90
CA TYR A 491 11.97 8.46 2.20
C TYR A 491 11.08 8.00 1.04
N LEU A 492 9.96 8.68 0.86
CA LEU A 492 9.05 8.56 -0.29
C LEU A 492 9.12 9.88 -1.10
N PRO A 493 10.08 10.05 -2.02
CA PRO A 493 10.29 11.32 -2.72
C PRO A 493 9.15 11.68 -3.69
N PHE A 494 8.48 10.68 -4.29
CA PHE A 494 7.43 10.93 -5.29
C PHE A 494 6.08 11.27 -4.64
N LEU A 495 5.83 10.80 -3.42
CA LEU A 495 4.71 11.23 -2.56
C LEU A 495 4.63 12.76 -2.42
N LEU A 496 5.78 13.44 -2.33
CA LEU A 496 5.84 14.91 -2.23
C LEU A 496 5.44 15.66 -3.51
N SER A 497 5.10 14.93 -4.58
CA SER A 497 4.58 15.44 -5.84
C SER A 497 3.41 14.57 -6.34
N PHE A 498 2.51 14.19 -5.44
CA PHE A 498 1.35 13.31 -5.69
C PHE A 498 0.63 13.59 -7.03
N ASP A 499 0.30 14.85 -7.32
CA ASP A 499 -0.35 15.23 -8.59
C ASP A 499 0.48 14.83 -9.81
N LYS A 500 1.81 15.06 -9.81
CA LYS A 500 2.69 14.69 -10.93
C LYS A 500 2.73 13.16 -11.13
N VAL A 501 2.64 12.39 -10.05
CA VAL A 501 2.54 10.92 -10.14
C VAL A 501 1.18 10.52 -10.71
N HIS A 502 0.08 11.13 -10.23
CA HIS A 502 -1.27 10.94 -10.79
C HIS A 502 -1.33 11.28 -12.29
N HIS A 503 -0.69 12.37 -12.74
CA HIS A 503 -0.55 12.75 -14.15
C HIS A 503 0.12 11.68 -15.01
N LEU A 504 1.08 10.93 -14.46
CA LEU A 504 1.79 9.86 -15.16
C LEU A 504 0.98 8.56 -15.17
N VAL A 505 0.45 8.16 -14.01
CA VAL A 505 -0.34 6.94 -13.85
C VAL A 505 -1.67 7.02 -14.62
N LEU A 506 -2.31 8.19 -14.71
CA LEU A 506 -3.51 8.38 -15.53
C LEU A 506 -3.19 8.35 -17.04
N ARG A 507 -2.06 8.94 -17.48
CA ARG A 507 -1.60 8.78 -18.87
C ARG A 507 -1.30 7.31 -19.19
N PHE A 508 -0.71 6.56 -18.27
CA PHE A 508 -0.50 5.13 -18.39
C PHE A 508 -1.81 4.34 -18.46
N PHE A 509 -2.78 4.59 -17.58
CA PHE A 509 -4.10 3.95 -17.59
C PHE A 509 -4.79 4.11 -18.96
N LEU A 510 -4.81 5.33 -19.48
CA LEU A 510 -5.46 5.65 -20.76
C LEU A 510 -4.70 5.04 -21.95
N ARG A 511 -3.37 4.90 -21.87
CA ARG A 511 -2.56 4.18 -22.86
C ARG A 511 -2.85 2.67 -22.81
N MET A 512 -2.87 2.05 -21.62
CA MET A 512 -3.20 0.63 -21.45
C MET A 512 -4.62 0.30 -21.91
N TRP A 513 -5.60 1.18 -21.69
CA TRP A 513 -6.95 1.03 -22.25
C TRP A 513 -6.93 0.92 -23.78
N ASN A 514 -6.16 1.79 -24.44
CA ASN A 514 -6.03 1.80 -25.89
C ASN A 514 -5.25 0.60 -26.44
N GLU A 515 -4.11 0.25 -25.83
CA GLU A 515 -3.25 -0.87 -26.26
C GLU A 515 -3.88 -2.24 -26.04
N SER A 516 -4.67 -2.42 -24.99
CA SER A 516 -5.40 -3.67 -24.72
C SER A 516 -6.68 -3.84 -25.55
N GLY A 517 -7.18 -2.76 -26.17
CA GLY A 517 -8.46 -2.76 -26.91
C GLY A 517 -9.68 -2.86 -26.00
N ALA A 518 -9.56 -2.44 -24.74
CA ALA A 518 -10.54 -2.63 -23.66
C ALA A 518 -11.96 -2.10 -23.98
N ALA A 519 -12.96 -2.86 -23.50
CA ALA A 519 -14.34 -2.45 -23.41
C ALA A 519 -14.70 -1.95 -21.99
N ALA A 520 -15.88 -1.34 -21.83
CA ALA A 520 -16.40 -0.84 -20.55
C ALA A 520 -16.35 -1.88 -19.41
N THR A 521 -16.59 -3.15 -19.72
CA THR A 521 -16.51 -4.29 -18.79
C THR A 521 -15.10 -4.58 -18.26
N ASP A 522 -14.07 -4.08 -18.94
CA ASP A 522 -12.68 -4.46 -18.71
C ASP A 522 -11.97 -3.49 -17.75
N PHE A 523 -12.65 -2.42 -17.33
CA PHE A 523 -12.14 -1.40 -16.42
C PHE A 523 -11.49 -1.97 -15.14
N PRO A 524 -12.06 -2.97 -14.43
CA PRO A 524 -11.40 -3.57 -13.27
C PRO A 524 -10.07 -4.25 -13.62
N ARG A 525 -9.99 -4.87 -14.81
CA ARG A 525 -8.81 -5.59 -15.30
C ARG A 525 -7.70 -4.63 -15.74
N VAL A 526 -8.06 -3.48 -16.31
CA VAL A 526 -7.13 -2.36 -16.57
C VAL A 526 -6.68 -1.71 -15.25
N SER A 527 -7.58 -1.53 -14.28
CA SER A 527 -7.23 -1.07 -12.92
C SER A 527 -6.17 -1.98 -12.27
N ALA A 528 -6.37 -3.30 -12.25
CA ALA A 528 -5.40 -4.24 -11.70
C ALA A 528 -4.04 -4.19 -12.41
N LEU A 529 -4.02 -4.01 -13.74
CA LEU A 529 -2.79 -3.84 -14.50
C LEU A 529 -2.04 -2.54 -14.11
N VAL A 530 -2.78 -1.45 -13.90
CA VAL A 530 -2.23 -0.17 -13.44
C VAL A 530 -1.74 -0.25 -12.00
N ARG A 531 -2.48 -0.91 -11.11
CA ARG A 531 -2.06 -1.20 -9.73
C ARG A 531 -0.78 -2.03 -9.68
N SER A 532 -0.66 -3.05 -10.52
CA SER A 532 0.56 -3.86 -10.68
C SER A 532 1.74 -3.01 -11.21
N GLN A 533 1.55 -2.10 -12.18
CA GLN A 533 2.61 -1.17 -12.62
C GLN A 533 2.98 -0.14 -11.54
N VAL A 534 2.03 0.33 -10.73
CA VAL A 534 2.32 1.24 -9.61
C VAL A 534 3.13 0.55 -8.51
N SER A 535 2.77 -0.70 -8.14
CA SER A 535 3.50 -1.47 -7.12
C SER A 535 4.94 -1.80 -7.52
N GLU A 536 5.19 -2.08 -8.79
CA GLU A 536 6.55 -2.18 -9.35
C GLU A 536 7.23 -0.80 -9.28
N VAL A 537 6.71 0.19 -10.00
CA VAL A 537 7.43 1.44 -10.30
C VAL A 537 7.65 2.35 -9.09
N LEU A 538 6.83 2.22 -8.04
CA LEU A 538 6.97 2.91 -6.74
C LEU A 538 7.35 1.95 -5.59
N GLY A 539 7.79 0.73 -5.88
CA GLY A 539 8.15 -0.26 -4.84
C GLY A 539 9.18 0.29 -3.83
N LYS A 540 9.06 -0.05 -2.55
CA LYS A 540 9.81 0.59 -1.43
C LYS A 540 11.35 0.57 -1.52
N GLN A 541 11.93 -0.34 -2.31
CA GLN A 541 13.38 -0.37 -2.60
C GLN A 541 13.75 0.54 -3.78
N GLU A 542 12.82 0.71 -4.72
CA GLU A 542 12.99 1.47 -5.95
C GLU A 542 12.70 2.97 -5.74
N GLU A 543 11.70 3.35 -4.91
CA GLU A 543 11.34 4.77 -4.72
C GLU A 543 12.51 5.64 -4.20
N THR A 544 13.43 5.06 -3.41
CA THR A 544 14.62 5.77 -2.90
C THR A 544 15.83 5.80 -3.85
N SER A 545 15.83 5.01 -4.92
CA SER A 545 16.96 4.91 -5.85
C SER A 545 16.63 5.43 -7.25
N ARG A 546 15.34 5.43 -7.63
CA ARG A 546 14.85 5.84 -8.93
C ARG A 546 14.78 7.37 -9.07
N THR A 547 15.18 7.87 -10.23
CA THR A 547 15.04 9.27 -10.63
C THR A 547 13.68 9.58 -11.25
N TRP A 548 13.31 10.87 -11.29
CA TRP A 548 12.11 11.33 -12.01
C TRP A 548 12.08 10.93 -13.50
N LEU A 549 13.24 10.88 -14.16
CA LEU A 549 13.33 10.53 -15.59
C LEU A 549 13.00 9.04 -15.82
N GLU A 550 13.49 8.18 -14.95
CA GLU A 550 13.19 6.75 -14.97
C GLU A 550 11.73 6.47 -14.61
N LEU A 551 11.18 7.19 -13.63
CA LEU A 551 9.76 7.14 -13.27
C LEU A 551 8.85 7.53 -14.46
N GLU A 552 9.16 8.66 -15.10
CA GLU A 552 8.44 9.13 -16.29
C GLU A 552 8.53 8.10 -17.42
N SER A 553 9.72 7.55 -17.68
CA SER A 553 9.90 6.53 -18.72
C SER A 553 9.13 5.22 -18.41
N ALA A 554 9.11 4.78 -17.15
CA ALA A 554 8.45 3.55 -16.72
C ALA A 554 6.91 3.60 -16.83
N PHE A 555 6.29 4.78 -16.83
CA PHE A 555 4.86 4.94 -17.15
C PHE A 555 4.61 5.28 -18.62
N LEU A 556 5.47 6.07 -19.26
CA LEU A 556 5.23 6.53 -20.64
C LEU A 556 5.61 5.49 -21.71
N HIS A 557 6.63 4.67 -21.49
CA HIS A 557 7.22 3.79 -22.53
C HIS A 557 7.08 2.28 -22.27
N SER A 558 6.50 1.86 -21.14
CA SER A 558 6.29 0.44 -20.79
C SER A 558 5.28 -0.24 -21.71
N GLU A 559 5.70 -1.24 -22.49
CA GLU A 559 4.81 -1.97 -23.40
C GLU A 559 3.73 -2.77 -22.65
N TYR A 560 2.48 -2.73 -23.12
CA TYR A 560 1.37 -3.51 -22.55
C TYR A 560 1.71 -4.99 -22.33
N ARG A 561 2.43 -5.63 -23.27
CA ARG A 561 2.85 -7.04 -23.14
C ARG A 561 3.72 -7.27 -21.92
N THR A 562 4.78 -6.47 -21.75
CA THR A 562 5.72 -6.61 -20.63
C THR A 562 5.05 -6.43 -19.27
N VAL A 563 4.15 -5.45 -19.15
CA VAL A 563 3.37 -5.23 -17.91
C VAL A 563 2.40 -6.39 -17.66
N ARG A 564 1.74 -6.88 -18.72
CA ARG A 564 0.79 -8.01 -18.64
C ARG A 564 1.47 -9.32 -18.27
N ASP A 565 2.64 -9.60 -18.84
CA ASP A 565 3.42 -10.80 -18.55
C ASP A 565 4.00 -10.76 -17.12
N ARG A 566 4.31 -9.57 -16.58
CA ARG A 566 4.68 -9.41 -15.15
C ARG A 566 3.47 -9.66 -14.24
N GLN A 567 2.32 -9.05 -14.53
CA GLN A 567 1.08 -9.29 -13.77
C GLN A 567 0.67 -10.79 -13.75
N MET A 568 0.86 -11.51 -14.87
CA MET A 568 0.58 -12.94 -14.94
C MET A 568 1.55 -13.76 -14.06
N LYS A 569 2.82 -13.37 -13.97
CA LYS A 569 3.81 -14.00 -13.08
C LYS A 569 3.56 -13.73 -11.61
N GLU A 570 3.07 -12.54 -11.26
CA GLU A 570 2.65 -12.21 -9.88
C GLU A 570 1.59 -13.19 -9.39
N LEU A 571 0.57 -13.47 -10.22
CA LEU A 571 -0.48 -14.45 -9.95
C LEU A 571 0.01 -15.92 -9.90
N GLU A 572 1.18 -16.22 -10.50
CA GLU A 572 1.82 -17.55 -10.45
C GLU A 572 2.69 -17.73 -9.19
N VAL A 573 3.34 -16.65 -8.74
CA VAL A 573 4.30 -16.66 -7.61
C VAL A 573 3.60 -16.60 -6.25
N ASP A 574 2.38 -16.05 -6.15
CA ASP A 574 1.56 -16.09 -4.94
C ASP A 574 1.14 -17.55 -4.59
N GLN A 575 2.02 -18.25 -3.86
CA GLN A 575 1.82 -19.63 -3.37
C GLN A 575 0.54 -19.78 -2.53
N ASP A 576 0.14 -18.67 -1.93
CA ASP A 576 -1.10 -18.49 -1.18
C ASP A 576 -2.36 -18.75 -2.02
N TYR A 577 -2.34 -18.53 -3.32
CA TYR A 577 -3.48 -18.84 -4.21
C TYR A 577 -3.56 -20.33 -4.53
N ASN A 578 -2.45 -20.96 -4.94
CA ASN A 578 -2.42 -22.39 -5.26
C ASN A 578 -2.72 -23.28 -4.04
N SER A 579 -2.45 -22.80 -2.82
CA SER A 579 -2.77 -23.53 -1.59
C SER A 579 -4.27 -23.46 -1.18
N LYS A 580 -5.02 -22.42 -1.55
CA LYS A 580 -6.41 -22.18 -1.11
C LYS A 580 -7.40 -23.21 -1.70
N ALA A 581 -8.23 -23.81 -0.85
CA ALA A 581 -9.18 -24.87 -1.23
C ALA A 581 -10.17 -24.43 -2.31
N SER A 582 -10.65 -23.18 -2.25
CA SER A 582 -11.53 -22.57 -3.26
C SER A 582 -10.92 -22.57 -4.66
N ILE A 583 -9.59 -22.35 -4.77
CA ILE A 583 -8.85 -22.39 -6.04
C ILE A 583 -8.61 -23.82 -6.52
N ARG A 584 -8.38 -24.79 -5.62
CA ARG A 584 -8.32 -26.21 -6.01
C ARG A 584 -9.66 -26.69 -6.57
N ASN A 585 -10.77 -26.27 -5.97
CA ASN A 585 -12.12 -26.55 -6.46
C ASN A 585 -12.37 -25.89 -7.82
N LEU A 586 -11.92 -24.64 -8.00
CA LEU A 586 -11.98 -23.95 -9.29
C LEU A 586 -11.13 -24.64 -10.36
N ARG A 587 -9.89 -25.05 -10.04
CA ARG A 587 -9.02 -25.85 -10.93
C ARG A 587 -9.69 -27.16 -11.33
N GLY A 588 -10.30 -27.89 -10.40
CA GLY A 588 -11.05 -29.11 -10.71
C GLY A 588 -12.26 -28.89 -11.62
N ARG A 589 -12.95 -27.75 -11.47
CA ARG A 589 -14.07 -27.35 -12.35
C ARG A 589 -13.58 -26.98 -13.75
N ILE A 590 -12.62 -26.06 -13.85
CA ILE A 590 -12.07 -25.58 -15.12
C ILE A 590 -11.34 -26.71 -15.86
N TYR A 591 -10.73 -27.66 -15.15
CA TYR A 591 -10.17 -28.87 -15.74
C TYR A 591 -11.24 -29.73 -16.42
N ARG A 592 -12.42 -29.93 -15.81
CA ARG A 592 -13.53 -30.65 -16.44
C ARG A 592 -14.08 -29.91 -17.65
N GLU A 593 -14.21 -28.58 -17.55
CA GLU A 593 -14.66 -27.73 -18.66
C GLU A 593 -13.63 -27.75 -19.84
N SER A 594 -12.33 -27.77 -19.53
CA SER A 594 -11.23 -27.91 -20.51
C SER A 594 -11.17 -29.31 -21.12
N TYR A 595 -11.37 -30.36 -20.32
CA TYR A 595 -11.44 -31.75 -20.78
C TYR A 595 -12.60 -31.94 -21.76
N GLU A 596 -13.81 -31.47 -21.44
CA GLU A 596 -14.96 -31.58 -22.35
C GLU A 596 -14.78 -30.74 -23.63
N PHE A 597 -14.16 -29.55 -23.54
CA PHE A 597 -13.81 -28.77 -24.73
C PHE A 597 -12.84 -29.53 -25.66
N VAL A 598 -11.75 -30.06 -25.10
CA VAL A 598 -10.78 -30.86 -25.87
C VAL A 598 -11.42 -32.15 -26.39
N ARG A 599 -12.24 -32.83 -25.61
CA ARG A 599 -13.03 -34.00 -26.03
C ARG A 599 -13.96 -33.71 -27.19
N GLN A 600 -14.64 -32.57 -27.19
CA GLN A 600 -15.48 -32.14 -28.32
C GLN A 600 -14.63 -31.89 -29.57
N GLN A 601 -13.47 -31.24 -29.44
CA GLN A 601 -12.52 -31.03 -30.55
C GLN A 601 -11.97 -32.36 -31.10
N ARG A 602 -11.54 -33.28 -30.22
CA ARG A 602 -11.01 -34.59 -30.59
C ARG A 602 -12.05 -35.45 -31.32
N ILE A 603 -13.30 -35.43 -30.84
CA ILE A 603 -14.43 -36.07 -31.54
C ILE A 603 -14.73 -35.36 -32.88
N HIS A 604 -14.48 -34.05 -33.01
CA HIS A 604 -14.60 -33.34 -34.29
C HIS A 604 -13.58 -33.84 -35.32
N CYS A 605 -12.31 -34.03 -34.94
CA CYS A 605 -11.28 -34.61 -35.84
C CYS A 605 -11.69 -36.00 -36.37
N LEU A 606 -12.38 -36.81 -35.55
CA LEU A 606 -12.94 -38.09 -36.00
C LEU A 606 -14.09 -37.90 -37.01
N LEU A 607 -14.95 -36.90 -36.83
CA LEU A 607 -16.08 -36.59 -37.71
C LEU A 607 -15.64 -35.95 -39.05
N GLU A 608 -14.56 -35.16 -39.05
CA GLU A 608 -13.93 -34.68 -40.28
C GLU A 608 -13.32 -35.85 -41.08
N GLY A 609 -12.67 -36.78 -40.37
CA GLY A 609 -12.07 -37.98 -40.94
C GLY A 609 -10.66 -37.75 -41.49
N ALA A 610 -9.82 -38.79 -41.47
CA ALA A 610 -8.41 -38.68 -41.82
C ALA A 610 -7.89 -39.88 -42.62
N TRP A 611 -6.82 -39.66 -43.39
CA TRP A 611 -6.09 -40.69 -44.13
C TRP A 611 -5.00 -41.33 -43.26
N PHE A 612 -4.94 -42.65 -43.28
CA PHE A 612 -3.96 -43.49 -42.59
C PHE A 612 -3.25 -44.39 -43.59
N ARG A 613 -2.11 -44.96 -43.19
CA ARG A 613 -1.45 -46.05 -43.92
C ARG A 613 -1.98 -47.40 -43.45
N ASN A 614 -2.20 -48.30 -44.40
CA ASN A 614 -2.50 -49.70 -44.12
C ASN A 614 -1.19 -50.46 -43.80
N VAL A 615 -1.16 -51.14 -42.66
CA VAL A 615 -0.01 -51.94 -42.18
C VAL A 615 0.09 -53.29 -42.91
N SER A 616 -1.00 -53.75 -43.52
CA SER A 616 -1.16 -55.03 -44.20
C SER A 616 -0.43 -55.10 -45.56
N GLY A 617 0.91 -55.05 -45.56
CA GLY A 617 1.70 -54.95 -46.80
C GLY A 617 3.17 -55.39 -46.77
N SER A 618 3.70 -56.00 -45.70
CA SER A 618 5.14 -56.34 -45.65
C SER A 618 5.52 -57.59 -44.82
N SER A 619 5.15 -58.79 -45.30
CA SER A 619 5.67 -60.07 -44.76
C SER A 619 5.70 -61.19 -45.82
N GLY A 620 6.52 -61.03 -46.85
CA GLY A 620 6.66 -61.98 -47.97
C GLY A 620 8.05 -62.61 -48.07
N GLY A 621 8.24 -63.78 -47.43
CA GLY A 621 9.49 -64.54 -47.43
C GLY A 621 10.37 -64.30 -46.19
N VAL A 622 11.24 -65.24 -45.76
CA VAL A 622 11.56 -66.57 -46.32
C VAL A 622 11.92 -67.52 -45.16
N LEU A 623 11.39 -68.76 -45.16
CA LEU A 623 12.14 -70.03 -45.02
C LEU A 623 11.18 -71.20 -44.75
N ALA A 624 11.48 -72.34 -45.36
CA ALA A 624 10.78 -73.60 -45.09
C ALA A 624 11.65 -74.51 -44.22
N SER A 625 11.01 -75.26 -43.32
CA SER A 625 11.54 -76.51 -42.78
C SER A 625 10.42 -77.54 -42.81
N GLY A 626 10.66 -78.72 -43.43
CA GLY A 626 9.61 -79.66 -43.80
C GLY A 626 9.36 -80.76 -42.77
N GLY A 627 8.10 -81.17 -42.60
CA GLY A 627 7.68 -82.13 -41.56
C GLY A 627 6.44 -82.97 -41.90
N ARG A 628 6.49 -83.72 -43.02
CA ARG A 628 5.58 -84.82 -43.45
C ARG A 628 4.42 -85.21 -42.48
N GLN A 629 3.17 -85.24 -42.98
CA GLN A 629 2.52 -86.51 -43.37
C GLN A 629 1.14 -86.37 -44.08
N ARG A 630 0.95 -87.24 -45.09
CA ARG A 630 -0.23 -88.06 -45.48
C ARG A 630 -1.43 -88.11 -44.47
N ARG A 631 -2.68 -88.40 -44.86
CA ARG A 631 -3.23 -89.05 -46.09
C ARG A 631 -4.76 -88.88 -46.28
N GLU A 632 -5.23 -89.09 -47.52
CA GLU A 632 -6.53 -89.67 -47.96
C GLU A 632 -7.91 -89.14 -47.46
N SER A 633 -8.60 -88.47 -48.40
CA SER A 633 -9.83 -88.93 -49.09
C SER A 633 -11.06 -89.46 -48.33
N THR A 634 -12.22 -88.80 -48.52
CA THR A 634 -13.40 -89.22 -49.32
C THR A 634 -14.43 -88.06 -49.37
N SER A 635 -15.05 -87.69 -50.52
CA SER A 635 -16.20 -88.31 -51.26
C SER A 635 -17.58 -88.02 -50.57
N THR A 636 -18.71 -87.76 -51.25
CA THR A 636 -19.07 -87.76 -52.70
C THR A 636 -20.49 -87.17 -52.94
N VAL A 637 -20.78 -86.72 -54.18
CA VAL A 637 -22.11 -86.77 -54.89
C VAL A 637 -23.27 -85.90 -54.37
N ASP A 638 -24.06 -85.16 -55.17
CA ASP A 638 -23.98 -84.60 -56.56
C ASP A 638 -24.95 -83.34 -56.61
N THR A 639 -25.83 -82.94 -57.57
CA THR A 639 -26.37 -83.46 -58.86
C THR A 639 -27.10 -82.37 -59.69
N ALA A 640 -27.34 -82.65 -60.98
CA ALA A 640 -28.49 -82.18 -61.80
C ALA A 640 -28.63 -80.69 -62.21
N VAL A 641 -27.76 -80.29 -63.15
CA VAL A 641 -28.04 -79.48 -64.37
C VAL A 641 -29.29 -79.98 -65.15
N PRO A 642 -29.89 -79.27 -66.18
CA PRO A 642 -29.20 -78.51 -67.24
C PRO A 642 -29.90 -77.27 -67.91
N ALA A 643 -29.23 -76.75 -68.95
CA ALA A 643 -29.72 -75.95 -70.10
C ALA A 643 -29.93 -74.42 -69.93
N ALA A 644 -29.51 -73.54 -70.85
CA ALA A 644 -28.69 -73.73 -72.07
C ALA A 644 -27.95 -72.45 -72.57
N VAL A 645 -26.72 -72.66 -73.08
CA VAL A 645 -25.99 -71.96 -74.18
C VAL A 645 -25.92 -70.41 -74.20
N GLY A 646 -24.69 -69.83 -74.15
CA GLY A 646 -24.49 -68.37 -74.09
C GLY A 646 -23.18 -67.72 -74.60
N ARG A 647 -22.28 -68.43 -75.31
CA ARG A 647 -21.00 -67.92 -75.92
C ARG A 647 -19.83 -67.53 -74.99
N ASP A 648 -18.65 -67.53 -75.61
CA ASP A 648 -17.31 -67.44 -75.02
C ASP A 648 -16.73 -66.00 -74.99
N ALA A 649 -15.95 -65.71 -73.96
CA ALA A 649 -14.78 -64.82 -74.03
C ALA A 649 -13.81 -65.13 -72.88
N ALA A 650 -12.52 -65.29 -73.16
CA ALA A 650 -11.49 -65.58 -72.16
C ALA A 650 -10.59 -64.36 -71.90
N GLY A 651 -10.16 -64.15 -70.65
CA GLY A 651 -9.04 -63.24 -70.39
C GLY A 651 -8.85 -62.72 -68.96
N LYS A 652 -7.69 -63.05 -68.38
CA LYS A 652 -6.98 -62.35 -67.28
C LYS A 652 -7.67 -62.30 -65.91
N GLY A 653 -7.08 -62.99 -64.94
CA GLY A 653 -7.35 -62.78 -63.52
C GLY A 653 -6.81 -61.43 -63.04
N ALA A 654 -7.53 -60.79 -62.11
CA ALA A 654 -7.09 -59.54 -61.51
C ALA A 654 -6.01 -59.80 -60.44
N SER A 655 -4.86 -59.13 -60.57
CA SER A 655 -3.97 -58.95 -59.42
C SER A 655 -4.68 -58.06 -58.40
N ALA A 656 -4.65 -58.44 -57.12
CA ALA A 656 -5.21 -57.62 -56.06
C ALA A 656 -4.41 -56.31 -55.96
N VAL A 657 -5.02 -55.19 -56.38
CA VAL A 657 -4.37 -53.87 -56.36
C VAL A 657 -4.08 -53.51 -54.91
N TYR A 658 -2.79 -53.39 -54.57
CA TYR A 658 -2.38 -52.97 -53.23
C TYR A 658 -2.85 -51.54 -52.97
N LYS A 659 -3.57 -51.36 -51.85
CA LYS A 659 -4.16 -50.09 -51.44
C LYS A 659 -3.48 -49.63 -50.13
N PRO A 660 -2.35 -48.88 -50.21
CA PRO A 660 -1.60 -48.45 -49.03
C PRO A 660 -2.31 -47.41 -48.17
N TRP A 661 -3.41 -46.79 -48.64
CA TRP A 661 -4.10 -45.72 -47.93
C TRP A 661 -5.53 -46.12 -47.57
N ARG A 662 -5.92 -45.87 -46.32
CA ARG A 662 -7.29 -45.99 -45.85
C ARG A 662 -7.75 -44.66 -45.27
N PHE A 663 -8.92 -44.19 -45.65
CA PHE A 663 -9.58 -43.07 -44.98
C PHE A 663 -10.57 -43.61 -43.97
N TYR A 664 -10.61 -43.04 -42.76
CA TYR A 664 -11.62 -43.32 -41.74
C TYR A 664 -12.39 -42.04 -41.40
N ARG A 665 -13.69 -42.15 -41.13
CA ARG A 665 -14.56 -41.06 -40.65
C ARG A 665 -15.63 -41.59 -39.70
N LEU A 666 -15.82 -40.92 -38.56
CA LEU A 666 -16.88 -41.21 -37.61
C LEU A 666 -18.22 -40.70 -38.14
N ALA A 667 -19.28 -41.49 -38.00
CA ALA A 667 -20.64 -41.06 -38.31
C ALA A 667 -21.16 -40.07 -37.25
N PRO A 668 -22.03 -39.10 -37.60
CA PRO A 668 -22.59 -38.12 -36.65
C PRO A 668 -23.32 -38.73 -35.44
N ASN A 669 -23.77 -40.00 -35.55
CA ASN A 669 -24.38 -40.75 -34.45
C ASN A 669 -23.37 -41.28 -33.40
N LYS A 670 -22.06 -41.07 -33.61
CA LYS A 670 -20.94 -41.51 -32.76
C LYS A 670 -20.83 -43.03 -32.53
N LYS A 671 -21.48 -43.87 -33.35
CA LYS A 671 -21.50 -45.34 -33.21
C LYS A 671 -20.77 -46.10 -34.31
N LEU A 672 -20.68 -45.54 -35.51
CA LEU A 672 -20.09 -46.21 -36.67
C LEU A 672 -18.86 -45.45 -37.18
N LEU A 673 -17.76 -46.17 -37.42
CA LEU A 673 -16.59 -45.65 -38.11
C LEU A 673 -16.59 -46.15 -39.56
N TYR A 674 -16.88 -45.27 -40.50
CA TYR A 674 -16.91 -45.55 -41.93
C TYR A 674 -15.49 -45.46 -42.51
N TYR A 675 -15.18 -46.26 -43.53
CA TYR A 675 -13.88 -46.22 -44.19
C TYR A 675 -13.91 -46.59 -45.68
N CYS A 676 -12.83 -46.22 -46.39
CA CYS A 676 -12.55 -46.67 -47.75
C CYS A 676 -11.04 -46.89 -47.98
N ASP A 677 -10.69 -47.96 -48.69
CA ASP A 677 -9.31 -48.22 -49.13
C ASP A 677 -9.03 -47.67 -50.54
N SER A 678 -7.85 -47.08 -50.73
CA SER A 678 -7.40 -46.45 -51.98
C SER A 678 -5.92 -46.70 -52.30
N SER A 679 -5.57 -46.63 -53.59
CA SER A 679 -4.18 -46.60 -54.07
C SER A 679 -3.50 -45.26 -53.78
N GLU A 680 -4.26 -44.16 -53.78
CA GLU A 680 -3.79 -42.78 -53.58
C GLU A 680 -4.75 -41.97 -52.69
N ARG A 681 -4.26 -40.92 -52.04
CA ARG A 681 -5.10 -40.03 -51.22
C ARG A 681 -5.80 -38.99 -52.09
N PHE A 682 -7.11 -38.85 -51.92
CA PHE A 682 -7.94 -37.89 -52.64
C PHE A 682 -8.87 -37.13 -51.66
N PRO A 683 -9.43 -35.95 -52.05
CA PRO A 683 -10.39 -35.24 -51.23
C PRO A 683 -11.76 -35.96 -51.24
N ILE A 684 -12.20 -36.41 -50.07
CA ILE A 684 -13.50 -37.08 -49.86
C ILE A 684 -14.54 -36.01 -49.47
N ARG A 685 -15.75 -36.08 -50.04
CA ARG A 685 -16.80 -35.09 -49.80
C ARG A 685 -17.30 -35.17 -48.34
N GLY A 686 -17.94 -34.12 -47.84
CA GLY A 686 -18.36 -34.02 -46.42
C GLY A 686 -19.47 -34.98 -45.94
N GLY A 687 -19.80 -36.02 -46.71
CA GLY A 687 -20.84 -37.01 -46.38
C GLY A 687 -20.27 -38.36 -45.90
N LEU A 688 -21.13 -39.38 -45.89
CA LEU A 688 -20.74 -40.78 -45.66
C LEU A 688 -20.94 -41.66 -46.92
N ASP A 689 -21.60 -41.14 -47.95
CA ASP A 689 -22.03 -41.90 -49.13
C ASP A 689 -20.86 -42.38 -50.00
N ASP A 690 -19.72 -41.67 -49.94
CA ASP A 690 -18.46 -42.04 -50.61
C ASP A 690 -17.70 -43.19 -49.87
N LEU A 691 -18.18 -43.65 -48.70
CA LEU A 691 -17.49 -44.62 -47.83
C LEU A 691 -18.27 -45.95 -47.73
N PRO A 692 -17.84 -47.02 -48.43
CA PRO A 692 -18.64 -48.25 -48.58
C PRO A 692 -18.57 -49.19 -47.38
N GLU A 693 -17.52 -49.12 -46.55
CA GLU A 693 -17.28 -50.06 -45.45
C GLU A 693 -17.42 -49.35 -44.09
N ARG A 694 -17.75 -50.12 -43.04
CA ARG A 694 -18.06 -49.58 -41.71
C ARG A 694 -17.72 -50.56 -40.58
N ILE A 695 -17.24 -50.01 -39.47
CA ILE A 695 -16.98 -50.70 -38.21
C ILE A 695 -18.00 -50.20 -37.18
N ASP A 696 -18.65 -51.11 -36.47
CA ASP A 696 -19.48 -50.75 -35.32
C ASP A 696 -18.60 -50.62 -34.08
N LEU A 697 -18.51 -49.41 -33.52
CA LEU A 697 -17.64 -49.10 -32.40
C LEU A 697 -18.12 -49.72 -31.07
N SER A 698 -19.36 -50.20 -31.00
CA SER A 698 -19.82 -51.01 -29.86
C SER A 698 -19.16 -52.39 -29.76
N LEU A 699 -18.50 -52.84 -30.84
CA LEU A 699 -17.72 -54.09 -30.88
C LEU A 699 -16.27 -53.90 -30.41
N VAL A 700 -15.80 -52.65 -30.24
CA VAL A 700 -14.43 -52.33 -29.80
C VAL A 700 -14.34 -52.44 -28.28
N THR A 701 -13.75 -53.53 -27.80
CA THR A 701 -13.52 -53.75 -26.37
C THR A 701 -12.28 -53.04 -25.87
N GLU A 702 -11.23 -52.92 -26.71
CA GLU A 702 -9.94 -52.37 -26.32
C GLU A 702 -9.32 -51.51 -27.45
N LEU A 703 -8.50 -50.53 -27.05
CA LEU A 703 -7.80 -49.59 -27.93
C LEU A 703 -6.30 -49.67 -27.63
N SER A 704 -5.60 -50.62 -28.24
CA SER A 704 -4.15 -50.71 -28.10
C SER A 704 -3.48 -49.72 -29.05
N HIS A 705 -2.39 -49.12 -28.60
CA HIS A 705 -1.66 -48.10 -29.34
C HIS A 705 -0.17 -48.22 -29.05
N HIS A 706 0.67 -48.02 -30.06
CA HIS A 706 2.12 -48.03 -29.92
C HIS A 706 2.73 -46.77 -30.53
N SER A 707 3.71 -46.21 -29.79
CA SER A 707 4.42 -44.98 -30.11
C SER A 707 5.87 -45.10 -29.65
N SER A 708 6.76 -45.40 -30.59
CA SER A 708 8.20 -45.63 -30.33
C SER A 708 8.96 -44.31 -30.16
N ALA A 709 8.53 -43.49 -29.20
CA ALA A 709 8.93 -42.08 -29.03
C ALA A 709 9.84 -41.83 -27.81
N GLY A 710 10.81 -42.72 -27.54
CA GLY A 710 11.82 -42.44 -26.51
C GLY A 710 12.68 -43.62 -26.06
N GLU A 711 13.66 -44.02 -26.86
CA GLU A 711 14.98 -44.48 -26.36
C GLU A 711 16.04 -44.49 -27.48
N THR A 712 17.32 -44.63 -27.13
CA THR A 712 18.43 -44.21 -28.01
C THR A 712 19.03 -45.32 -28.88
N GLY A 713 19.14 -45.05 -30.19
CA GLY A 713 20.25 -45.53 -31.02
C GLY A 713 20.03 -46.78 -31.88
N GLY A 714 19.30 -46.64 -32.98
CA GLY A 714 19.25 -47.66 -34.04
C GLY A 714 18.70 -47.10 -35.36
N LYS A 715 19.28 -47.47 -36.51
CA LYS A 715 18.78 -47.08 -37.84
C LYS A 715 17.87 -48.16 -38.42
N SER A 716 16.56 -47.95 -38.36
CA SER A 716 15.59 -48.54 -39.29
C SER A 716 14.54 -47.47 -39.66
N HIS A 717 13.79 -47.69 -40.75
CA HIS A 717 12.82 -46.72 -41.26
C HIS A 717 11.38 -47.08 -40.86
N GLY A 718 10.78 -46.25 -40.02
CA GLY A 718 9.36 -46.33 -39.65
C GLY A 718 9.14 -45.95 -38.19
N SER A 719 8.51 -44.80 -37.94
CA SER A 719 7.97 -44.48 -36.63
C SER A 719 6.63 -45.20 -36.48
N ASP A 720 6.58 -46.25 -35.68
CA ASP A 720 5.29 -46.85 -35.31
C ASP A 720 4.50 -45.86 -34.48
N LEU A 721 3.47 -45.31 -35.12
CA LEU A 721 2.41 -44.47 -34.58
C LEU A 721 1.08 -45.15 -34.97
N VAL A 722 0.85 -46.33 -34.39
CA VAL A 722 -0.19 -47.26 -34.84
C VAL A 722 -1.24 -47.44 -33.75
N ILE A 723 -2.49 -47.27 -34.15
CA ILE A 723 -3.68 -47.42 -33.30
C ILE A 723 -4.45 -48.65 -33.78
N SER A 724 -4.79 -49.57 -32.88
CA SER A 724 -5.49 -50.81 -33.20
C SER A 724 -6.81 -50.92 -32.44
N LEU A 725 -7.91 -51.12 -33.18
CA LEU A 725 -9.24 -51.35 -32.63
C LEU A 725 -9.40 -52.86 -32.35
N LEU A 726 -9.52 -53.28 -31.10
CA LEU A 726 -9.58 -54.70 -30.73
C LEU A 726 -10.97 -55.11 -30.24
N GLN A 727 -11.42 -56.28 -30.68
CA GLN A 727 -12.61 -57.00 -30.21
C GLN A 727 -12.17 -58.29 -29.49
N SER A 728 -12.54 -58.44 -28.22
CA SER A 728 -12.19 -59.60 -27.41
C SER A 728 -12.89 -60.90 -27.88
N PRO A 729 -12.20 -62.06 -27.87
CA PRO A 729 -10.76 -62.23 -27.69
C PRO A 729 -9.99 -62.00 -29.01
N ASP A 730 -8.96 -61.15 -28.94
CA ASP A 730 -7.84 -61.00 -29.89
C ASP A 730 -8.17 -60.76 -31.39
N LYS A 731 -9.38 -60.30 -31.72
CA LYS A 731 -9.74 -59.93 -33.10
C LYS A 731 -9.47 -58.44 -33.33
N SER A 732 -8.45 -58.14 -34.13
CA SER A 732 -8.26 -56.79 -34.69
C SER A 732 -9.40 -56.45 -35.66
N LEU A 733 -10.08 -55.32 -35.42
CA LEU A 733 -11.13 -54.76 -36.29
C LEU A 733 -10.55 -53.74 -37.28
N ALA A 734 -9.49 -53.04 -36.89
CA ALA A 734 -8.75 -52.10 -37.72
C ALA A 734 -7.38 -51.82 -37.12
N GLU A 735 -6.40 -51.60 -38.00
CA GLU A 735 -5.09 -51.05 -37.66
C GLU A 735 -4.90 -49.76 -38.45
N MET A 736 -4.33 -48.75 -37.80
CA MET A 736 -4.32 -47.37 -38.30
C MET A 736 -2.95 -46.74 -38.05
N GLN A 737 -2.05 -46.81 -39.03
CA GLN A 737 -0.76 -46.11 -38.94
C GLN A 737 -0.95 -44.63 -39.29
N ALA A 738 -0.83 -43.76 -38.29
CA ALA A 738 -0.95 -42.31 -38.42
C ALA A 738 0.22 -41.71 -39.20
N LEU A 739 0.00 -40.54 -39.80
CA LEU A 739 1.00 -39.90 -40.67
C LEU A 739 1.94 -38.95 -39.93
N ASN A 740 1.57 -38.55 -38.71
CA ASN A 740 2.35 -37.70 -37.81
C ASN A 740 1.87 -37.87 -36.35
N PRO A 741 2.64 -37.41 -35.34
CA PRO A 741 2.26 -37.56 -33.92
C PRO A 741 0.96 -36.86 -33.53
N SER A 742 0.63 -35.70 -34.13
CA SER A 742 -0.58 -34.95 -33.75
C SER A 742 -1.84 -35.68 -34.20
N GLN A 743 -1.88 -36.22 -35.42
CA GLN A 743 -2.95 -37.12 -35.88
C GLN A 743 -3.08 -38.36 -34.97
N PHE A 744 -1.95 -38.91 -34.51
CA PHE A 744 -1.95 -40.05 -33.58
C PHE A 744 -2.57 -39.67 -32.23
N SER A 745 -2.22 -38.51 -31.67
CA SER A 745 -2.85 -37.95 -30.47
C SER A 745 -4.34 -37.67 -30.64
N GLU A 746 -4.72 -37.01 -31.74
CA GLU A 746 -6.11 -36.69 -32.06
C GLU A 746 -7.00 -37.93 -32.10
N TRP A 747 -6.54 -38.98 -32.79
CA TRP A 747 -7.33 -40.19 -32.99
C TRP A 747 -7.28 -41.14 -31.80
N THR A 748 -6.12 -41.32 -31.14
CA THR A 748 -6.02 -42.18 -29.95
C THR A 748 -6.90 -41.64 -28.82
N ASP A 749 -6.77 -40.34 -28.51
CA ASP A 749 -7.57 -39.75 -27.45
C ASP A 749 -9.02 -39.53 -27.86
N GLY A 750 -9.29 -39.15 -29.12
CA GLY A 750 -10.66 -39.03 -29.62
C GLY A 750 -11.44 -40.34 -29.55
N LEU A 751 -10.80 -41.48 -29.85
CA LEU A 751 -11.42 -42.80 -29.75
C LEU A 751 -11.61 -43.24 -28.29
N ASN A 752 -10.67 -42.95 -27.40
CA ASN A 752 -10.83 -43.21 -25.96
C ASN A 752 -11.95 -42.35 -25.34
N MET A 753 -11.96 -41.05 -25.62
CA MET A 753 -12.95 -40.08 -25.15
C MET A 753 -14.36 -40.34 -25.69
N LEU A 754 -14.50 -41.08 -26.80
CA LEU A 754 -15.80 -41.51 -27.32
C LEU A 754 -16.51 -42.52 -26.40
N ARG A 755 -15.76 -43.25 -25.55
CA ARG A 755 -16.26 -44.42 -24.81
C ARG A 755 -16.96 -44.08 -23.48
N GLY A 756 -16.91 -42.84 -23.01
CA GLY A 756 -17.56 -42.40 -21.76
C GLY A 756 -17.22 -40.95 -21.41
N GLU A 757 -17.64 -40.51 -20.22
CA GLU A 757 -17.16 -39.25 -19.61
C GLU A 757 -15.77 -39.47 -18.96
N ASP A 758 -15.51 -40.66 -18.39
CA ASP A 758 -14.21 -41.07 -17.84
C ASP A 758 -13.20 -41.53 -18.92
N GLY A 759 -13.22 -40.93 -20.12
CA GLY A 759 -12.37 -41.31 -21.23
C GLY A 759 -10.89 -40.98 -20.98
N VAL A 760 -10.05 -42.00 -20.81
CA VAL A 760 -8.63 -41.84 -20.43
C VAL A 760 -7.83 -41.10 -21.51
N VAL A 761 -7.24 -39.98 -21.13
CA VAL A 761 -6.25 -39.25 -21.94
C VAL A 761 -4.97 -40.08 -21.97
N SER A 762 -4.64 -40.64 -23.13
CA SER A 762 -3.51 -41.54 -23.34
C SER A 762 -2.26 -40.81 -23.84
N THR A 763 -2.40 -39.72 -24.63
CA THR A 763 -1.22 -38.98 -25.11
C THR A 763 -0.90 -37.72 -24.30
N ARG A 764 0.40 -37.48 -24.14
CA ARG A 764 0.93 -36.29 -23.46
C ARG A 764 0.56 -34.98 -24.17
N GLU A 765 0.37 -35.00 -25.48
CA GLU A 765 -0.03 -33.81 -26.26
C GLU A 765 -1.43 -33.33 -25.84
N THR A 766 -2.40 -34.24 -25.77
CA THR A 766 -3.76 -33.93 -25.31
C THR A 766 -3.79 -33.58 -23.83
N ALA A 767 -3.00 -34.28 -22.99
CA ALA A 767 -2.89 -33.94 -21.56
C ALA A 767 -2.33 -32.53 -21.32
N ASN A 768 -1.22 -32.18 -22.00
CA ASN A 768 -0.63 -30.83 -21.95
C ASN A 768 -1.64 -29.75 -22.42
N LEU A 769 -2.45 -30.03 -23.44
CA LEU A 769 -3.46 -29.10 -23.95
C LEU A 769 -4.57 -28.84 -22.92
N ILE A 770 -5.08 -29.88 -22.26
CA ILE A 770 -6.08 -29.75 -21.20
C ILE A 770 -5.51 -28.97 -20.01
N GLU A 771 -4.28 -29.25 -19.59
CA GLU A 771 -3.62 -28.51 -18.51
C GLU A 771 -3.38 -27.03 -18.88
N THR A 772 -2.90 -26.74 -20.10
CA THR A 772 -2.69 -25.37 -20.59
C THR A 772 -3.99 -24.56 -20.60
N LEU A 773 -5.09 -25.15 -21.11
CA LEU A 773 -6.41 -24.51 -21.07
C LEU A 773 -6.90 -24.31 -19.63
N THR A 774 -6.63 -25.27 -18.75
CA THR A 774 -6.98 -25.19 -17.32
C THR A 774 -6.26 -24.01 -16.65
N GLU A 775 -4.95 -23.87 -16.86
CA GLU A 775 -4.16 -22.76 -16.31
C GLU A 775 -4.61 -21.40 -16.85
N ILE A 776 -4.87 -21.29 -18.17
CA ILE A 776 -5.37 -20.05 -18.77
C ILE A 776 -6.73 -19.67 -18.15
N GLY A 777 -7.65 -20.63 -18.02
CA GLY A 777 -8.96 -20.39 -17.41
C GLY A 777 -8.87 -19.95 -15.95
N ILE A 778 -7.98 -20.55 -15.16
CA ILE A 778 -7.70 -20.13 -13.77
C ILE A 778 -7.14 -18.70 -13.74
N LYS A 779 -6.11 -18.41 -14.54
CA LYS A 779 -5.46 -17.08 -14.57
C LYS A 779 -6.46 -15.99 -14.98
N VAL A 780 -7.36 -16.25 -15.93
CA VAL A 780 -8.48 -15.34 -16.26
C VAL A 780 -9.39 -15.10 -15.05
N LYS A 781 -9.77 -16.13 -14.29
CA LYS A 781 -10.64 -15.96 -13.12
C LYS A 781 -9.94 -15.28 -11.93
N LEU A 782 -8.63 -15.45 -11.76
CA LEU A 782 -7.85 -14.69 -10.77
C LEU A 782 -7.68 -13.21 -11.18
N LEU A 783 -7.58 -12.92 -12.48
CA LEU A 783 -7.58 -11.55 -13.00
C LEU A 783 -8.93 -10.83 -12.82
N ASP A 784 -10.04 -11.55 -12.92
CA ASP A 784 -11.36 -10.99 -12.62
C ASP A 784 -11.43 -10.59 -11.13
N LEU A 785 -11.09 -11.52 -10.22
CA LEU A 785 -11.09 -11.31 -8.75
C LEU A 785 -10.15 -10.19 -8.28
N THR A 786 -8.93 -10.13 -8.82
CA THR A 786 -7.95 -9.08 -8.48
C THR A 786 -8.28 -7.72 -9.11
N GLY A 787 -9.07 -7.70 -10.19
CA GLY A 787 -9.70 -6.49 -10.70
C GLY A 787 -10.78 -5.94 -9.77
N GLU A 788 -11.60 -6.83 -9.20
CA GLU A 788 -12.71 -6.49 -8.30
C GLU A 788 -12.29 -6.26 -6.84
N GLN A 789 -10.98 -6.33 -6.52
CA GLN A 789 -10.42 -6.23 -5.16
C GLN A 789 -10.99 -7.27 -4.16
N ILE A 790 -11.43 -8.45 -4.63
CA ILE A 790 -12.08 -9.46 -3.79
C ILE A 790 -11.03 -10.31 -3.05
N GLU A 791 -10.93 -10.13 -1.73
CA GLU A 791 -10.25 -11.10 -0.86
C GLU A 791 -10.94 -12.46 -0.94
N LEU A 792 -10.17 -13.54 -1.12
CA LEU A 792 -10.72 -14.90 -1.18
C LEU A 792 -11.14 -15.41 0.19
N PRO A 793 -12.45 -15.62 0.46
CA PRO A 793 -12.90 -16.15 1.74
C PRO A 793 -12.50 -17.62 1.89
N THR A 794 -11.95 -17.97 3.04
CA THR A 794 -11.60 -19.36 3.43
C THR A 794 -12.82 -20.28 3.44
N SER A 795 -14.01 -19.72 3.71
CA SER A 795 -15.31 -20.39 3.58
C SER A 795 -16.40 -19.37 3.32
N VAL A 796 -17.21 -19.57 2.27
CA VAL A 796 -18.46 -18.83 2.08
C VAL A 796 -19.58 -19.60 2.77
N GLN A 797 -20.20 -19.01 3.80
CA GLN A 797 -21.52 -19.47 4.22
C GLN A 797 -22.56 -18.90 3.26
N PRO A 798 -23.39 -19.71 2.58
CA PRO A 798 -24.47 -19.18 1.76
C PRO A 798 -25.47 -18.45 2.67
N PRO A 799 -25.99 -17.28 2.27
CA PRO A 799 -27.05 -16.60 3.02
C PRO A 799 -28.30 -17.49 3.06
N PRO A 800 -29.14 -17.38 4.11
CA PRO A 800 -30.42 -18.08 4.16
C PRO A 800 -31.27 -17.68 2.94
N LEU A 801 -32.04 -18.64 2.43
CA LEU A 801 -32.98 -18.39 1.33
C LEU A 801 -33.95 -17.26 1.72
N PRO A 802 -34.23 -16.28 0.83
CA PRO A 802 -35.24 -15.27 1.08
C PRO A 802 -36.59 -15.89 1.45
N SER A 803 -37.24 -15.36 2.48
CA SER A 803 -38.56 -15.81 2.94
C SER A 803 -39.70 -15.37 2.00
N THR A 804 -39.42 -14.51 1.03
CA THR A 804 -40.35 -13.99 0.03
C THR A 804 -39.73 -14.04 -1.37
N THR A 805 -40.57 -14.18 -2.40
CA THR A 805 -40.20 -14.05 -3.82
C THR A 805 -40.41 -12.63 -4.35
N ASP A 806 -40.69 -11.67 -3.47
CA ASP A 806 -40.89 -10.27 -3.82
C ASP A 806 -39.53 -9.58 -3.98
N PHE A 807 -38.91 -9.79 -5.15
CA PHE A 807 -37.58 -9.29 -5.46
C PHE A 807 -37.57 -7.75 -5.57
N PHE A 808 -36.85 -7.09 -4.67
CA PHE A 808 -36.51 -5.68 -4.83
C PHE A 808 -35.35 -5.53 -5.82
N PHE A 809 -35.67 -5.18 -7.06
CA PHE A 809 -34.68 -4.73 -8.03
C PHE A 809 -34.30 -3.28 -7.73
N ALA A 810 -33.07 -3.06 -7.27
CA ALA A 810 -32.49 -1.72 -7.21
C ALA A 810 -32.24 -1.22 -8.63
N GLU A 811 -32.82 -0.07 -8.99
CA GLU A 811 -32.60 0.56 -10.30
C GLU A 811 -31.13 1.02 -10.45
N LEU A 812 -30.55 0.78 -11.63
CA LEU A 812 -29.12 0.98 -11.99
C LEU A 812 -28.85 2.31 -12.73
#